data_AF-A0A179GJ89-F1
#
_entry.id   AF-A0A179GJ89-F1
#
_cell.length_a   1.000
_cell.length_b   1.000
_cell.length_c   1.000
_cell.angle_alpha   90.00
_cell.angle_beta   90.00
_cell.angle_gamma   90.00
#
_symmetry.space_group_name_H-M   'P 1'
#
loop_
_entity.id
_entity.type
_entity.pdbx_description
1 polymer ?
#
loop_
_entity_poly.entity_id
_entity_poly.type
_entity_poly.pdbx_seq_one_letter_code
_entity_poly.pdbx_strand_id
1 'polypeptide(L)'
;MWKRLSPLLCAPSWKRTAAINTVGVVILWAFLLSILIYGCVRTGRLESAFSLYEGPCSRSKTYNLLLHLFLNIISTLVLSSSSFFMQILSAPTRSELDTAHARSSWVHIGVPSLRNFLYQRPLKLACWLLLACSSIPLHLFFNSLVFEVRNVRATFGMTIAAESFVHGAKYFAPGASLWNTAVPYNCSILGLPGHEKNDKLCRQSNDDDSSIWRSEGYAPGEELIFPAMWMNESSATAANLALAATTASNWDRLDADACRKEFLYCGDGKGMEDYTNVVLVVNASNSPASGWSRKQVFPSMSNADSTFWKAILPEEESNSLWLHTNCVVMSTFEGGKCRNSCKSNLGLEGLTTDDIDIVDPSSNPHDTAWSFPFWSQKSLKEGILEAQMRSGFDARYDQLDVSYCLAEQAPQRCQIGVSNALLMAIVVCVSVKAVNCILLMARFVSREDNHPLVTLGDAIESLLRLPDPTTARMCTLEMRDIHVTWDRLLSRFRSSKGAEYSEAAEGAQLLNGEHSHRHVSPQARQWRRESSRYYLVVTVGSWLRAYAIFVTVLIVALYYFSKATGGTFRISGDFGISGKNKFVTQDQGSSDAYSGDFIRMVFLANVAQCVLSISYLNFNSLITRLSLAKEWALMGTGFRPLRVTDPEGEQVSTHFLGLPYSWNGGFYGSWTRSPTMRDNSLGLSDFGFVGLGYSTTAIMVSIIVFAVAICIPLVLSARKLPGNMVIVGNASQTKSMEALAAYLTDDCRRHVGPPAFLIARGAPPDYSMSNEEYAAEFNGMEHYQFDDHVVYDLVVDTQKLRAAARSEILVKFNSGETASRNFVWFLDFNEDGSKIVKVYQHNDVEEANKWLDGMKIRKKEAANARPE
;
A
#
# COMPACT_ATOMS: atom_id res chain seq x y z
N MET A 1 -34.93 -16.78 16.19
CA MET A 1 -33.92 -15.75 15.84
C MET A 1 -34.46 -14.33 15.98
N TRP A 2 -35.48 -13.93 15.19
CA TRP A 2 -36.03 -12.56 15.11
C TRP A 2 -36.25 -11.83 16.45
N LYS A 3 -36.83 -12.49 17.48
CA LYS A 3 -37.04 -11.90 18.82
C LYS A 3 -35.76 -11.43 19.55
N ARG A 4 -34.56 -11.88 19.15
CA ARG A 4 -33.26 -11.37 19.67
C ARG A 4 -32.67 -10.22 18.83
N LEU A 5 -33.19 -9.99 17.62
CA LEU A 5 -32.78 -8.87 16.74
C LEU A 5 -33.64 -7.62 16.94
N SER A 6 -34.86 -7.76 17.46
CA SER A 6 -35.77 -6.64 17.74
C SER A 6 -35.15 -5.47 18.50
N PRO A 7 -34.33 -5.67 19.57
CA PRO A 7 -33.72 -4.55 20.30
C PRO A 7 -32.68 -3.77 19.48
N LEU A 8 -32.01 -4.42 18.52
CA LEU A 8 -30.96 -3.81 17.70
C LEU A 8 -31.48 -2.87 16.59
N LEU A 9 -32.78 -2.92 16.30
CA LEU A 9 -33.42 -1.98 15.35
C LEU A 9 -33.69 -0.62 16.01
N CYS A 10 -34.08 -0.62 17.29
CA CYS A 10 -34.29 0.58 18.11
C CYS A 10 -33.00 1.06 18.81
N ALA A 11 -31.89 0.34 18.65
CA ALA A 11 -30.62 0.71 19.28
C ALA A 11 -29.97 1.94 18.65
N PRO A 12 -29.14 2.69 19.42
CA PRO A 12 -28.35 3.82 18.95
C PRO A 12 -27.57 3.51 17.67
N SER A 13 -27.42 4.52 16.80
CA SER A 13 -27.02 4.34 15.40
C SER A 13 -25.68 3.60 15.21
N TRP A 14 -24.73 3.80 16.14
CA TRP A 14 -23.47 3.06 16.19
C TRP A 14 -23.62 1.60 16.65
N LYS A 15 -24.46 1.28 17.66
CA LYS A 15 -24.69 -0.11 18.14
C LYS A 15 -25.29 -0.95 17.02
N ARG A 16 -26.22 -0.37 16.24
CA ARG A 16 -26.78 -0.96 15.02
C ARG A 16 -25.71 -1.17 13.94
N THR A 17 -24.82 -0.19 13.74
CA THR A 17 -23.69 -0.28 12.80
C THR A 17 -22.70 -1.40 13.21
N ALA A 18 -22.41 -1.55 14.50
CA ALA A 18 -21.58 -2.62 15.05
C ALA A 18 -22.19 -4.02 14.82
N ALA A 19 -23.50 -4.17 15.01
CA ALA A 19 -24.21 -5.41 14.72
C ALA A 19 -24.18 -5.76 13.23
N ILE A 20 -24.42 -4.79 12.33
CA ILE A 20 -24.34 -4.98 10.86
C ILE A 20 -22.93 -5.41 10.46
N ASN A 21 -21.89 -4.72 10.96
CA ASN A 21 -20.49 -5.08 10.72
C ASN A 21 -20.15 -6.50 11.20
N THR A 22 -20.67 -6.91 12.36
CA THR A 22 -20.47 -8.28 12.89
C THR A 22 -21.13 -9.32 12.00
N VAL A 23 -22.40 -9.11 11.61
CA VAL A 23 -23.14 -10.03 10.74
C VAL A 23 -22.49 -10.14 9.36
N GLY A 24 -22.05 -9.02 8.77
CA GLY A 24 -21.35 -9.01 7.48
C GLY A 24 -20.04 -9.81 7.52
N VAL A 25 -19.23 -9.64 8.56
CA VAL A 25 -17.98 -10.41 8.74
C VAL A 25 -18.25 -11.91 8.95
N VAL A 26 -19.32 -12.29 9.66
CA VAL A 26 -19.70 -13.70 9.86
C VAL A 26 -20.24 -14.36 8.58
N ILE A 27 -21.03 -13.64 7.77
CA ILE A 27 -21.50 -14.14 6.46
C ILE A 27 -20.30 -14.32 5.52
N LEU A 28 -19.39 -13.35 5.47
CA LEU A 28 -18.19 -13.37 4.64
C LEU A 28 -17.22 -14.48 5.08
N TRP A 29 -17.09 -14.73 6.38
CA TRP A 29 -16.39 -15.89 6.93
C TRP A 29 -16.95 -17.23 6.41
N ALA A 30 -18.26 -17.42 6.55
CA ALA A 30 -18.93 -18.66 6.14
C ALA A 30 -18.82 -18.90 4.61
N PHE A 31 -18.91 -17.83 3.82
CA PHE A 31 -18.73 -17.88 2.36
C PHE A 31 -17.30 -18.27 1.95
N LEU A 32 -16.27 -17.63 2.53
CA LEU A 32 -14.88 -17.99 2.22
C LEU A 32 -14.52 -19.40 2.70
N LEU A 33 -15.07 -19.83 3.85
CA LEU A 33 -14.92 -21.19 4.34
C LEU A 33 -15.57 -22.23 3.43
N SER A 34 -16.76 -21.96 2.87
CA SER A 34 -17.41 -22.90 1.94
C SER A 34 -16.64 -23.04 0.62
N ILE A 35 -16.04 -21.95 0.12
CA ILE A 35 -15.13 -21.98 -1.04
C ILE A 35 -13.87 -22.78 -0.72
N LEU A 36 -13.28 -22.61 0.47
CA LEU A 36 -12.09 -23.37 0.89
C LEU A 36 -12.37 -24.87 0.98
N ILE A 37 -13.51 -25.26 1.56
CA ILE A 37 -13.95 -26.65 1.64
C ILE A 37 -14.15 -27.22 0.23
N TYR A 38 -14.85 -26.51 -0.65
CA TYR A 38 -15.03 -26.92 -2.06
C TYR A 38 -13.69 -27.10 -2.78
N GLY A 39 -12.76 -26.15 -2.64
CA GLY A 39 -11.45 -26.19 -3.27
C GLY A 39 -10.56 -27.34 -2.78
N CYS A 40 -10.53 -27.60 -1.47
CA CYS A 40 -9.79 -28.72 -0.89
C CYS A 40 -10.41 -30.08 -1.27
N VAL A 41 -11.75 -30.19 -1.31
CA VAL A 41 -12.45 -31.41 -1.74
C VAL A 41 -12.21 -31.70 -3.23
N ARG A 42 -12.23 -30.68 -4.09
CA ARG A 42 -12.05 -30.85 -5.55
C ARG A 42 -10.62 -31.23 -5.97
N THR A 43 -9.62 -30.89 -5.16
CA THR A 43 -8.19 -31.09 -5.48
C THR A 43 -7.48 -32.10 -4.59
N GLY A 44 -8.10 -32.51 -3.47
CA GLY A 44 -7.53 -33.44 -2.50
C GLY A 44 -6.32 -32.91 -1.70
N ARG A 45 -5.88 -31.66 -1.90
CA ARG A 45 -4.70 -31.07 -1.25
C ARG A 45 -4.92 -29.61 -0.86
N LEU A 46 -4.31 -29.18 0.23
CA LEU A 46 -4.39 -27.81 0.75
C LEU A 46 -3.46 -26.83 0.03
N GLU A 47 -2.33 -27.33 -0.50
CA GLU A 47 -1.28 -26.53 -1.16
C GLU A 47 -1.61 -26.22 -2.62
N SER A 48 -2.63 -26.86 -3.18
CA SER A 48 -3.06 -26.73 -4.57
C SER A 48 -4.01 -25.54 -4.79
N ALA A 49 -4.45 -25.39 -6.03
CA ALA A 49 -5.46 -24.44 -6.46
C ALA A 49 -6.52 -25.17 -7.30
N PHE A 50 -7.75 -24.65 -7.33
CA PHE A 50 -8.80 -25.14 -8.21
C PHE A 50 -9.13 -24.11 -9.30
N SER A 51 -9.44 -24.59 -10.50
CA SER A 51 -9.96 -23.74 -11.58
C SER A 51 -11.44 -23.40 -11.35
N LEU A 52 -11.72 -22.12 -11.16
CA LEU A 52 -13.05 -21.53 -11.00
C LEU A 52 -13.71 -21.21 -12.35
N TYR A 53 -12.91 -20.95 -13.38
CA TYR A 53 -13.36 -20.76 -14.76
C TYR A 53 -12.33 -21.31 -15.74
N GLU A 54 -12.79 -21.85 -16.87
CA GLU A 54 -11.97 -22.19 -18.04
C GLU A 54 -12.71 -21.78 -19.32
N GLY A 55 -12.01 -21.16 -20.26
CA GLY A 55 -12.58 -20.75 -21.54
C GLY A 55 -11.78 -19.67 -22.25
N PRO A 56 -12.39 -18.93 -23.21
CA PRO A 56 -11.68 -17.93 -24.01
C PRO A 56 -11.09 -16.81 -23.16
N CYS A 57 -9.82 -16.47 -23.42
CA CYS A 57 -9.08 -15.45 -22.67
C CYS A 57 -9.73 -14.06 -22.65
N SER A 58 -10.52 -13.70 -23.67
CA SER A 58 -11.30 -12.45 -23.69
C SER A 58 -12.35 -12.38 -22.57
N ARG A 59 -13.04 -13.48 -22.27
CA ARG A 59 -13.99 -13.57 -21.15
C ARG A 59 -13.27 -13.73 -19.81
N SER A 60 -12.21 -14.54 -19.78
CA SER A 60 -11.37 -14.73 -18.60
C SER A 60 -10.85 -13.40 -18.06
N LYS A 61 -10.26 -12.55 -18.92
CA LYS A 61 -9.79 -11.21 -18.57
C LYS A 61 -10.87 -10.32 -17.95
N THR A 62 -12.11 -10.40 -18.44
CA THR A 62 -13.26 -9.67 -17.88
C THR A 62 -13.68 -10.22 -16.52
N TYR A 63 -13.77 -11.54 -16.36
CA TYR A 63 -14.12 -12.17 -15.09
C TYR A 63 -13.02 -11.95 -14.03
N ASN A 64 -11.75 -12.02 -14.41
CA ASN A 64 -10.61 -11.75 -13.53
C ASN A 64 -10.64 -10.30 -13.02
N LEU A 65 -10.91 -9.32 -13.90
CA LEU A 65 -11.11 -7.92 -13.51
C LEU A 65 -12.28 -7.74 -12.53
N LEU A 66 -13.43 -8.38 -12.79
CA LEU A 66 -14.60 -8.31 -11.91
C LEU A 66 -14.36 -8.98 -10.54
N LEU A 67 -13.66 -10.11 -10.52
CA LEU A 67 -13.28 -10.82 -9.29
C LEU A 67 -12.30 -9.99 -8.46
N HIS A 68 -11.25 -9.42 -9.05
CA HIS A 68 -10.34 -8.51 -8.34
C HIS A 68 -11.06 -7.24 -7.82
N LEU A 69 -12.02 -6.69 -8.58
CA LEU A 69 -12.83 -5.55 -8.11
C LEU A 69 -13.68 -5.93 -6.89
N PHE A 70 -14.39 -7.06 -6.97
CA PHE A 70 -15.21 -7.61 -5.88
C PHE A 70 -14.37 -7.92 -4.62
N LEU A 71 -13.19 -8.53 -4.80
CA LEU A 71 -12.24 -8.82 -3.73
C LEU A 71 -11.71 -7.55 -3.06
N ASN A 72 -11.42 -6.49 -3.83
CA ASN A 72 -11.00 -5.20 -3.27
C ASN A 72 -12.14 -4.48 -2.52
N ILE A 73 -13.38 -4.57 -2.99
CA ILE A 73 -14.56 -4.08 -2.27
C ILE A 73 -14.71 -4.81 -0.93
N ILE A 74 -14.66 -6.15 -0.93
CA ILE A 74 -14.74 -6.97 0.30
C ILE A 74 -13.60 -6.65 1.27
N SER A 75 -12.35 -6.59 0.78
CA SER A 75 -11.18 -6.26 1.61
C SER A 75 -11.33 -4.89 2.27
N THR A 76 -11.83 -3.89 1.52
CA THR A 76 -12.12 -2.54 2.03
C THR A 76 -13.23 -2.54 3.08
N LEU A 77 -14.30 -3.31 2.89
CA LEU A 77 -15.40 -3.44 3.87
C LEU A 77 -14.93 -4.14 5.17
N VAL A 78 -14.12 -5.20 5.06
CA VAL A 78 -13.54 -5.91 6.21
C VAL A 78 -12.53 -5.03 6.96
N LEU A 79 -11.74 -4.22 6.26
CA LEU A 79 -10.86 -3.22 6.87
C LEU A 79 -11.67 -2.12 7.57
N SER A 80 -12.72 -1.60 6.94
CA SER A 80 -13.61 -0.58 7.51
C SER A 80 -14.26 -1.06 8.81
N SER A 81 -14.83 -2.28 8.79
CA SER A 81 -15.35 -2.97 9.97
C SER A 81 -14.29 -3.13 11.07
N SER A 82 -13.08 -3.59 10.69
CA SER A 82 -11.96 -3.71 11.63
C SER A 82 -11.55 -2.36 12.24
N SER A 83 -11.52 -1.29 11.44
CA SER A 83 -11.17 0.07 11.88
C SER A 83 -12.23 0.65 12.82
N PHE A 84 -13.50 0.42 12.53
CA PHE A 84 -14.63 0.80 13.38
C PHE A 84 -14.53 0.14 14.77
N PHE A 85 -14.28 -1.18 14.83
CA PHE A 85 -14.07 -1.86 16.11
C PHE A 85 -12.78 -1.46 16.82
N MET A 86 -11.69 -1.21 16.09
CA MET A 86 -10.44 -0.68 16.65
C MET A 86 -10.60 0.73 17.25
N GLN A 87 -11.46 1.58 16.66
CA GLN A 87 -11.81 2.90 17.22
C GLN A 87 -12.55 2.76 18.56
N ILE A 88 -13.61 1.94 18.61
CA ILE A 88 -14.36 1.64 19.86
C ILE A 88 -13.44 1.07 20.94
N LEU A 89 -12.50 0.18 20.57
CA LEU A 89 -11.54 -0.39 21.52
C LEU A 89 -10.56 0.64 22.08
N SER A 90 -10.09 1.58 21.25
CA SER A 90 -9.17 2.64 21.69
C SER A 90 -9.85 3.77 22.48
N ALA A 91 -11.18 3.90 22.38
CA ALA A 91 -11.93 4.93 23.10
C ALA A 91 -11.93 4.67 24.63
N PRO A 92 -11.61 5.68 25.46
CA PRO A 92 -11.67 5.56 26.92
C PRO A 92 -13.13 5.57 27.39
N THR A 93 -13.45 4.88 28.49
CA THR A 93 -14.67 5.14 29.27
C THR A 93 -14.47 6.33 30.21
N ARG A 94 -15.55 6.88 30.79
CA ARG A 94 -15.46 7.95 31.80
C ARG A 94 -14.53 7.57 32.97
N SER A 95 -14.63 6.35 33.47
CA SER A 95 -13.76 5.82 34.54
C SER A 95 -12.30 5.59 34.12
N GLU A 96 -12.02 5.26 32.85
CA GLU A 96 -10.65 5.19 32.33
C GLU A 96 -10.04 6.59 32.16
N LEU A 97 -10.86 7.61 31.84
CA LEU A 97 -10.47 9.03 31.83
C LEU A 97 -10.16 9.55 33.24
N ASP A 98 -11.04 9.32 34.23
CA ASP A 98 -10.81 9.70 35.63
C ASP A 98 -9.54 9.04 36.18
N THR A 99 -9.30 7.77 35.85
CA THR A 99 -8.07 7.05 36.25
C THR A 99 -6.80 7.65 35.63
N ALA A 100 -6.89 8.26 34.44
CA ALA A 100 -5.76 8.95 33.82
C ALA A 100 -5.50 10.33 34.46
N HIS A 101 -6.56 11.10 34.74
CA HIS A 101 -6.46 12.43 35.35
C HIS A 101 -6.01 12.35 36.82
N ALA A 102 -6.53 11.38 37.59
CA ALA A 102 -6.05 11.05 38.95
C ALA A 102 -4.60 10.50 38.98
N ARG A 103 -3.99 10.27 37.81
CA ARG A 103 -2.56 9.95 37.61
C ARG A 103 -1.83 11.06 36.87
N SER A 104 -2.32 12.30 36.96
CA SER A 104 -1.71 13.51 36.39
C SER A 104 -1.39 13.39 34.89
N SER A 105 -2.23 12.66 34.15
CA SER A 105 -2.02 12.27 32.77
C SER A 105 -3.30 12.49 31.95
N TRP A 106 -3.21 12.24 30.64
CA TRP A 106 -4.30 12.42 29.68
C TRP A 106 -4.43 11.20 28.77
N VAL A 107 -5.65 10.98 28.30
CA VAL A 107 -6.01 10.08 27.19
C VAL A 107 -6.48 10.89 25.98
N HIS A 108 -6.49 10.30 24.80
CA HIS A 108 -6.96 10.96 23.58
C HIS A 108 -8.37 10.47 23.21
N ILE A 109 -9.26 11.42 22.89
CA ILE A 109 -10.64 11.17 22.46
C ILE A 109 -10.79 11.63 20.99
N GLY A 110 -11.70 11.03 20.23
CA GLY A 110 -11.89 11.33 18.79
C GLY A 110 -10.84 10.74 17.84
N VAL A 111 -9.68 10.29 18.34
CA VAL A 111 -8.56 9.80 17.52
C VAL A 111 -8.04 8.43 17.97
N PRO A 112 -7.64 7.55 17.03
CA PRO A 112 -6.93 6.31 17.37
C PRO A 112 -5.64 6.62 18.14
N SER A 113 -5.48 6.02 19.31
CA SER A 113 -4.38 6.30 20.24
C SER A 113 -3.94 5.04 20.99
N LEU A 114 -2.67 4.64 20.78
CA LEU A 114 -2.06 3.55 21.53
C LEU A 114 -1.75 3.93 22.99
N ARG A 115 -1.59 5.24 23.29
CA ARG A 115 -1.38 5.74 24.66
C ARG A 115 -2.55 5.37 25.58
N ASN A 116 -3.77 5.34 25.03
CA ASN A 116 -4.97 5.07 25.83
C ASN A 116 -4.88 3.72 26.53
N PHE A 117 -4.30 2.70 25.86
CA PHE A 117 -4.16 1.35 26.43
C PHE A 117 -3.32 1.26 27.72
N LEU A 118 -2.54 2.29 28.08
CA LEU A 118 -1.85 2.39 29.36
C LEU A 118 -2.80 2.54 30.56
N TYR A 119 -4.03 2.99 30.33
CA TYR A 119 -5.07 3.23 31.34
C TYR A 119 -6.30 2.32 31.18
N GLN A 120 -6.22 1.34 30.26
CA GLN A 120 -7.33 0.47 29.90
C GLN A 120 -7.05 -1.00 30.25
N ARG A 121 -8.10 -1.82 30.27
CA ARG A 121 -7.96 -3.26 30.51
C ARG A 121 -7.16 -3.92 29.37
N PRO A 122 -6.19 -4.82 29.64
CA PRO A 122 -5.33 -5.42 28.62
C PRO A 122 -6.10 -6.23 27.56
N LEU A 123 -7.31 -6.70 27.88
CA LEU A 123 -8.22 -7.32 26.90
C LEU A 123 -8.57 -6.37 25.73
N LYS A 124 -8.72 -5.06 25.97
CA LYS A 124 -8.96 -4.09 24.88
C LYS A 124 -7.77 -4.04 23.92
N LEU A 125 -6.55 -3.96 24.46
CA LEU A 125 -5.31 -3.99 23.68
C LEU A 125 -5.14 -5.32 22.92
N ALA A 126 -5.42 -6.46 23.55
CA ALA A 126 -5.33 -7.78 22.91
C ALA A 126 -6.30 -7.91 21.72
N CYS A 127 -7.57 -7.52 21.89
CA CYS A 127 -8.53 -7.49 20.78
C CYS A 127 -8.13 -6.49 19.68
N TRP A 128 -7.55 -5.34 20.05
CA TRP A 128 -7.08 -4.34 19.08
C TRP A 128 -5.92 -4.88 18.26
N LEU A 129 -4.93 -5.52 18.90
CA LEU A 129 -3.79 -6.16 18.23
C LEU A 129 -4.24 -7.33 17.34
N LEU A 130 -5.18 -8.16 17.80
CA LEU A 130 -5.75 -9.23 16.96
C LEU A 130 -6.45 -8.67 15.72
N LEU A 131 -7.22 -7.58 15.84
CA LEU A 131 -7.83 -6.91 14.68
C LEU A 131 -6.79 -6.25 13.76
N ALA A 132 -5.74 -5.64 14.29
CA ALA A 132 -4.67 -5.01 13.53
C ALA A 132 -3.85 -6.07 12.76
N CYS A 133 -3.27 -7.05 13.45
CA CYS A 133 -2.43 -8.10 12.86
C CYS A 133 -3.21 -8.94 11.84
N SER A 134 -4.47 -9.30 12.11
CA SER A 134 -5.32 -10.01 11.13
C SER A 134 -5.72 -9.16 9.90
N SER A 135 -5.39 -7.86 9.85
CA SER A 135 -5.61 -7.04 8.65
C SER A 135 -4.44 -7.10 7.67
N ILE A 136 -3.22 -7.36 8.14
CA ILE A 136 -2.01 -7.33 7.29
C ILE A 136 -2.02 -8.47 6.26
N PRO A 137 -2.27 -9.74 6.62
CA PRO A 137 -2.36 -10.84 5.62
C PRO A 137 -3.48 -10.64 4.61
N LEU A 138 -4.60 -10.00 4.99
CA LEU A 138 -5.68 -9.72 4.04
C LEU A 138 -5.21 -8.75 2.95
N HIS A 139 -4.46 -7.70 3.31
CA HIS A 139 -3.84 -6.80 2.32
C HIS A 139 -2.76 -7.47 1.47
N LEU A 140 -2.04 -8.45 2.02
CA LEU A 140 -0.99 -9.18 1.30
C LEU A 140 -1.53 -10.25 0.34
N PHE A 141 -2.69 -10.84 0.64
CA PHE A 141 -3.16 -12.04 -0.07
C PHE A 141 -4.47 -11.86 -0.85
N PHE A 142 -5.34 -10.89 -0.57
CA PHE A 142 -6.62 -10.77 -1.30
C PHE A 142 -6.45 -10.53 -2.81
N ASN A 143 -5.43 -9.77 -3.20
CA ASN A 143 -5.10 -9.53 -4.61
C ASN A 143 -4.46 -10.74 -5.30
N SER A 144 -3.98 -11.71 -4.51
CA SER A 144 -3.24 -12.90 -4.96
C SER A 144 -4.06 -14.20 -4.86
N LEU A 145 -5.22 -14.15 -4.20
CA LEU A 145 -6.13 -15.28 -3.99
C LEU A 145 -6.65 -15.87 -5.32
N VAL A 146 -6.97 -14.99 -6.26
CA VAL A 146 -7.46 -15.29 -7.61
C VAL A 146 -6.38 -14.88 -8.60
N PHE A 147 -6.14 -15.71 -9.62
CA PHE A 147 -5.12 -15.47 -10.64
C PHE A 147 -5.54 -16.04 -12.00
N GLU A 148 -5.05 -15.44 -13.08
CA GLU A 148 -5.34 -15.84 -14.45
C GLU A 148 -4.17 -16.60 -15.06
N VAL A 149 -4.38 -17.88 -15.32
CA VAL A 149 -3.47 -18.76 -16.06
C VAL A 149 -3.80 -18.65 -17.54
N ARG A 150 -2.80 -18.34 -18.36
CA ARG A 150 -2.87 -18.55 -19.82
C ARG A 150 -2.26 -19.90 -20.12
N ASN A 151 -2.99 -20.81 -20.75
CA ASN A 151 -2.43 -22.03 -21.30
C ASN A 151 -1.80 -21.71 -22.67
N VAL A 152 -0.67 -20.99 -22.64
CA VAL A 152 0.21 -20.82 -23.81
C VAL A 152 0.73 -22.22 -24.16
N ARG A 153 0.55 -22.67 -25.40
CA ARG A 153 1.14 -23.95 -25.81
C ARG A 153 2.63 -23.79 -25.96
N ALA A 154 3.39 -24.64 -25.30
CA ALA A 154 4.82 -24.77 -25.57
C ALA A 154 5.06 -25.54 -26.88
N THR A 155 4.21 -26.50 -27.23
CA THR A 155 4.38 -27.38 -28.41
C THR A 155 3.59 -26.93 -29.63
N PHE A 156 4.21 -27.05 -30.82
CA PHE A 156 3.51 -27.03 -32.11
C PHE A 156 4.05 -28.11 -33.06
N GLY A 157 3.19 -28.66 -33.91
CA GLY A 157 3.61 -29.54 -35.02
C GLY A 157 4.03 -28.71 -36.23
N MET A 158 5.22 -28.97 -36.76
CA MET A 158 5.79 -28.26 -37.90
C MET A 158 6.00 -29.21 -39.06
N THR A 159 5.38 -28.89 -40.20
CA THR A 159 5.47 -29.64 -41.45
C THR A 159 6.06 -28.75 -42.52
N ILE A 160 7.01 -29.25 -43.30
CA ILE A 160 7.53 -28.60 -44.51
C ILE A 160 7.14 -29.49 -45.69
N ALA A 161 6.46 -28.93 -46.69
CA ALA A 161 5.87 -29.71 -47.77
C ALA A 161 5.77 -28.93 -49.10
N ALA A 162 5.62 -29.66 -50.20
CA ALA A 162 5.28 -29.08 -51.50
C ALA A 162 3.77 -28.79 -51.60
N GLU A 163 3.38 -27.89 -52.51
CA GLU A 163 1.98 -27.50 -52.79
C GLU A 163 1.04 -28.71 -52.90
N SER A 164 1.45 -29.79 -53.59
CA SER A 164 0.64 -31.00 -53.73
C SER A 164 0.22 -31.69 -52.41
N PHE A 165 0.97 -31.54 -51.32
CA PHE A 165 0.67 -32.16 -50.01
C PHE A 165 -0.69 -31.70 -49.46
N VAL A 166 -0.96 -30.39 -49.52
CA VAL A 166 -2.19 -29.80 -48.97
C VAL A 166 -3.43 -30.10 -49.84
N HIS A 167 -3.21 -30.61 -51.05
CA HIS A 167 -4.23 -31.15 -51.96
C HIS A 167 -4.37 -32.68 -51.87
N GLY A 168 -3.81 -33.31 -50.83
CA GLY A 168 -3.96 -34.74 -50.54
C GLY A 168 -3.07 -35.67 -51.38
N ALA A 169 -1.94 -35.18 -51.92
CA ALA A 169 -0.99 -36.04 -52.60
C ALA A 169 -0.32 -37.06 -51.66
N LYS A 170 0.22 -38.14 -52.25
CA LYS A 170 0.95 -39.18 -51.50
C LYS A 170 2.16 -38.57 -50.79
N TYR A 171 2.38 -38.99 -49.54
CA TYR A 171 3.54 -38.63 -48.74
C TYR A 171 4.09 -39.86 -48.03
N PHE A 172 5.34 -39.75 -47.60
CA PHE A 172 6.04 -40.78 -46.83
C PHE A 172 6.84 -40.10 -45.71
N ALA A 173 6.63 -40.52 -44.47
CA ALA A 173 7.47 -40.09 -43.35
C ALA A 173 8.85 -40.78 -43.43
N PRO A 174 9.94 -40.14 -42.97
CA PRO A 174 10.02 -38.86 -42.25
C PRO A 174 9.85 -37.61 -43.13
N GLY A 175 9.92 -37.78 -44.45
CA GLY A 175 9.99 -36.71 -45.45
C GLY A 175 11.24 -36.85 -46.32
N ALA A 176 11.25 -36.19 -47.47
CA ALA A 176 12.32 -36.28 -48.46
C ALA A 176 13.68 -35.77 -47.98
N SER A 177 13.72 -34.93 -46.94
CA SER A 177 14.98 -34.45 -46.33
C SER A 177 15.71 -35.51 -45.51
N LEU A 178 15.01 -36.52 -44.97
CA LEU A 178 15.52 -37.46 -43.96
C LEU A 178 16.08 -36.79 -42.68
N TRP A 179 15.86 -35.49 -42.44
CA TRP A 179 16.46 -34.76 -41.32
C TRP A 179 15.86 -35.14 -39.95
N ASN A 180 16.66 -34.93 -38.88
CA ASN A 180 16.37 -35.26 -37.48
C ASN A 180 15.96 -36.73 -37.22
N THR A 181 16.26 -37.67 -38.12
CA THR A 181 15.93 -39.09 -37.95
C THR A 181 17.06 -39.87 -37.29
N ALA A 182 16.81 -40.47 -36.13
CA ALA A 182 17.75 -41.41 -35.53
C ALA A 182 17.61 -42.82 -36.16
N VAL A 183 18.66 -43.29 -36.83
CA VAL A 183 18.74 -44.71 -37.25
C VAL A 183 18.93 -45.57 -35.98
N PRO A 184 18.03 -46.53 -35.68
CA PRO A 184 18.13 -47.30 -34.44
C PRO A 184 19.23 -48.36 -34.52
N TYR A 185 20.01 -48.50 -33.45
CA TYR A 185 21.03 -49.56 -33.26
C TYR A 185 20.50 -51.01 -33.41
N ASN A 186 19.19 -51.20 -33.48
CA ASN A 186 18.55 -52.49 -33.72
C ASN A 186 17.37 -52.33 -34.69
N CYS A 187 17.55 -52.78 -35.93
CA CYS A 187 16.51 -52.83 -36.97
C CYS A 187 15.21 -53.50 -36.52
N SER A 188 15.23 -54.43 -35.54
CA SER A 188 14.02 -55.15 -35.12
C SER A 188 12.95 -54.28 -34.45
N ILE A 189 13.25 -53.01 -34.10
CA ILE A 189 12.26 -52.05 -33.61
C ILE A 189 11.38 -51.46 -34.73
N LEU A 190 11.78 -51.64 -35.99
CA LEU A 190 11.11 -51.09 -37.17
C LEU A 190 9.99 -52.00 -37.70
N GLY A 191 9.88 -53.26 -37.23
CA GLY A 191 8.85 -54.22 -37.64
C GLY A 191 8.96 -54.74 -39.09
N LEU A 192 10.01 -54.37 -39.81
CA LEU A 192 10.17 -54.64 -41.24
C LEU A 192 10.43 -56.15 -41.52
N PRO A 193 9.70 -56.78 -42.47
CA PRO A 193 9.91 -58.19 -42.80
C PRO A 193 11.34 -58.48 -43.29
N GLY A 194 11.99 -59.49 -42.71
CA GLY A 194 13.33 -59.97 -43.11
C GLY A 194 14.50 -59.36 -42.34
N HIS A 195 14.30 -58.28 -41.56
CA HIS A 195 15.36 -57.61 -40.81
C HIS A 195 15.45 -58.10 -39.35
N GLU A 196 15.90 -59.34 -39.16
CA GLU A 196 16.09 -59.93 -37.83
C GLU A 196 17.29 -59.34 -37.05
N LYS A 197 17.39 -59.70 -35.77
CA LYS A 197 18.40 -59.18 -34.82
C LYS A 197 19.83 -59.29 -35.38
N ASN A 198 20.59 -58.20 -35.21
CA ASN A 198 21.99 -58.04 -35.62
C ASN A 198 22.23 -57.89 -37.14
N ASP A 199 21.25 -57.42 -37.91
CA ASP A 199 21.47 -56.92 -39.28
C ASP A 199 22.67 -55.94 -39.32
N LYS A 200 23.47 -56.02 -40.39
CA LYS A 200 24.59 -55.11 -40.65
C LYS A 200 24.14 -53.75 -41.17
N LEU A 201 22.91 -53.62 -41.67
CA LEU A 201 22.36 -52.35 -42.16
C LEU A 201 22.11 -51.33 -41.04
N CYS A 202 21.80 -51.75 -39.81
CA CYS A 202 21.59 -50.85 -38.66
C CYS A 202 22.85 -50.67 -37.78
N ARG A 203 24.06 -50.63 -38.36
CA ARG A 203 25.30 -50.90 -37.60
C ARG A 203 26.45 -49.93 -37.87
N GLN A 204 27.33 -49.81 -36.87
CA GLN A 204 28.59 -49.03 -36.83
C GLN A 204 28.48 -47.52 -36.50
N SER A 205 27.98 -47.21 -35.29
CA SER A 205 28.91 -46.52 -34.39
C SER A 205 29.87 -47.57 -33.86
N ASN A 206 31.18 -47.30 -33.89
CA ASN A 206 32.12 -48.03 -33.03
C ASN A 206 31.96 -47.55 -31.58
N ASP A 207 32.57 -48.27 -30.64
CA ASP A 207 32.62 -47.91 -29.23
C ASP A 207 33.44 -46.62 -28.98
N ASP A 208 33.43 -46.20 -27.71
CA ASP A 208 34.09 -45.03 -27.12
C ASP A 208 33.57 -43.63 -27.52
N ASP A 209 33.46 -43.25 -28.80
CA ASP A 209 33.09 -41.86 -29.16
C ASP A 209 31.57 -41.57 -29.21
N SER A 210 30.88 -42.01 -28.16
CA SER A 210 29.52 -41.54 -27.84
C SER A 210 29.48 -40.11 -27.29
N SER A 211 30.60 -39.37 -27.33
CA SER A 211 30.71 -38.02 -26.76
C SER A 211 30.04 -36.95 -27.62
N ILE A 212 30.09 -37.11 -28.95
CA ILE A 212 29.50 -36.17 -29.93
C ILE A 212 27.98 -35.98 -29.73
N TRP A 213 27.29 -36.99 -29.18
CA TRP A 213 25.83 -37.01 -29.05
C TRP A 213 25.30 -37.25 -27.62
N ARG A 214 26.17 -37.41 -26.62
CA ARG A 214 25.75 -37.38 -25.21
C ARG A 214 25.81 -35.96 -24.66
N SER A 215 24.63 -35.35 -24.55
CA SER A 215 24.30 -34.30 -23.58
C SER A 215 25.26 -33.10 -23.50
N GLU A 216 25.10 -32.12 -24.40
CA GLU A 216 25.33 -30.70 -24.08
C GLU A 216 24.73 -29.72 -25.12
N GLY A 217 24.46 -30.16 -26.36
CA GLY A 217 24.07 -29.28 -27.48
C GLY A 217 22.64 -29.37 -28.05
N TYR A 218 21.73 -30.18 -27.50
CA TYR A 218 20.34 -30.29 -27.98
C TYR A 218 19.35 -29.48 -27.13
N ALA A 219 18.27 -28.98 -27.75
CA ALA A 219 17.23 -28.26 -27.05
C ALA A 219 16.50 -29.14 -26.02
N PRO A 220 16.13 -28.61 -24.83
CA PRO A 220 15.10 -29.23 -24.00
C PRO A 220 13.74 -29.16 -24.75
N GLY A 221 13.44 -30.20 -25.52
CA GLY A 221 12.27 -30.28 -26.39
C GLY A 221 12.53 -30.93 -27.76
N GLU A 222 13.78 -31.07 -28.19
CA GLU A 222 14.14 -31.85 -29.38
C GLU A 222 14.18 -33.35 -29.06
N GLU A 223 13.04 -34.03 -29.19
CA GLU A 223 13.04 -35.49 -29.29
C GLU A 223 13.60 -35.92 -30.66
N LEU A 224 14.68 -36.70 -30.66
CA LEU A 224 15.17 -37.41 -31.84
C LEU A 224 14.08 -38.38 -32.32
N ILE A 225 13.45 -38.07 -33.46
CA ILE A 225 12.30 -38.85 -33.93
C ILE A 225 12.81 -40.12 -34.63
N PHE A 226 12.54 -41.28 -34.03
CA PHE A 226 12.87 -42.57 -34.60
C PHE A 226 11.89 -42.93 -35.74
N PRO A 227 12.32 -43.59 -36.83
CA PRO A 227 11.43 -44.06 -37.90
C PRO A 227 10.20 -44.85 -37.40
N ALA A 228 10.35 -45.62 -36.31
CA ALA A 228 9.27 -46.35 -35.65
C ALA A 228 8.13 -45.45 -35.11
N MET A 229 8.39 -44.17 -34.82
CA MET A 229 7.36 -43.25 -34.31
C MET A 229 6.37 -42.87 -35.41
N TRP A 230 6.82 -42.60 -36.63
CA TRP A 230 5.91 -42.33 -37.75
C TRP A 230 5.25 -43.61 -38.30
N MET A 231 5.93 -44.76 -38.26
CA MET A 231 5.36 -46.04 -38.71
C MET A 231 4.31 -46.62 -37.75
N ASN A 232 4.27 -46.14 -36.51
CA ASN A 232 3.17 -46.45 -35.58
C ASN A 232 2.05 -45.41 -35.71
N GLU A 233 0.96 -45.78 -36.40
CA GLU A 233 -0.25 -44.94 -36.57
C GLU A 233 -0.87 -44.46 -35.25
N SER A 234 -0.61 -45.15 -34.11
CA SER A 234 -1.09 -44.74 -32.79
C SER A 234 -0.23 -43.67 -32.09
N SER A 235 0.87 -43.21 -32.71
CA SER A 235 1.71 -42.16 -32.15
C SER A 235 1.14 -40.75 -32.39
N ALA A 236 1.44 -39.82 -31.46
CA ALA A 236 1.05 -38.42 -31.62
C ALA A 236 1.68 -37.78 -32.89
N THR A 237 2.91 -38.15 -33.24
CA THR A 237 3.60 -37.63 -34.44
C THR A 237 2.94 -38.14 -35.73
N ALA A 238 2.53 -39.41 -35.79
CA ALA A 238 1.81 -39.96 -36.93
C ALA A 238 0.41 -39.31 -37.07
N ALA A 239 -0.30 -39.15 -35.95
CA ALA A 239 -1.62 -38.51 -35.92
C ALA A 239 -1.55 -37.02 -36.32
N ASN A 240 -0.58 -36.25 -35.82
CA ASN A 240 -0.38 -34.84 -36.18
C ASN A 240 -0.05 -34.67 -37.67
N LEU A 241 0.81 -35.53 -38.24
CA LEU A 241 1.13 -35.51 -39.66
C LEU A 241 -0.07 -35.87 -40.54
N ALA A 242 -0.86 -36.88 -40.15
CA ALA A 242 -2.09 -37.24 -40.87
C ALA A 242 -3.17 -36.14 -40.78
N LEU A 243 -3.29 -35.47 -39.63
CA LEU A 243 -4.17 -34.32 -39.46
C LEU A 243 -3.76 -33.16 -40.38
N ALA A 244 -2.47 -32.85 -40.45
CA ALA A 244 -1.95 -31.82 -41.36
C ALA A 244 -2.22 -32.17 -42.83
N ALA A 245 -1.92 -33.40 -43.26
CA ALA A 245 -2.15 -33.86 -44.64
C ALA A 245 -3.62 -33.85 -45.07
N THR A 246 -4.56 -33.99 -44.12
CA THR A 246 -6.01 -34.07 -44.42
C THR A 246 -6.79 -32.79 -44.16
N THR A 247 -6.29 -31.87 -43.31
CA THR A 247 -7.06 -30.68 -42.90
C THR A 247 -6.39 -29.34 -43.18
N ALA A 248 -5.09 -29.29 -43.50
CA ALA A 248 -4.36 -28.02 -43.63
C ALA A 248 -4.93 -27.07 -44.70
N SER A 249 -5.56 -27.59 -45.75
CA SER A 249 -6.27 -26.79 -46.76
C SER A 249 -7.45 -25.96 -46.23
N ASN A 250 -7.90 -26.21 -44.99
CA ASN A 250 -8.93 -25.42 -44.30
C ASN A 250 -8.36 -24.55 -43.15
N TRP A 251 -7.05 -24.51 -42.97
CA TRP A 251 -6.38 -23.70 -41.94
C TRP A 251 -6.14 -22.26 -42.42
N ASP A 252 -5.74 -21.35 -41.51
CA ASP A 252 -5.47 -19.96 -41.86
C ASP A 252 -4.27 -19.87 -42.81
N ARG A 253 -4.46 -19.23 -43.96
CA ARG A 253 -3.36 -18.92 -44.89
C ARG A 253 -2.67 -17.63 -44.45
N LEU A 254 -1.38 -17.75 -44.12
CA LEU A 254 -0.53 -16.65 -43.72
C LEU A 254 0.59 -16.44 -44.76
N ASP A 255 0.92 -15.17 -45.02
CA ASP A 255 2.06 -14.81 -45.88
C ASP A 255 3.40 -15.13 -45.20
N ALA A 256 4.46 -15.27 -45.98
CA ALA A 256 5.76 -15.77 -45.52
C ALA A 256 6.37 -14.99 -44.32
N ASP A 257 6.29 -13.65 -44.30
CA ASP A 257 6.71 -12.85 -43.13
C ASP A 257 5.85 -13.13 -41.89
N ALA A 258 4.53 -13.25 -42.03
CA ALA A 258 3.64 -13.54 -40.91
C ALA A 258 3.91 -14.95 -40.33
N CYS A 259 4.15 -15.93 -41.19
CA CYS A 259 4.56 -17.28 -40.79
C CYS A 259 5.88 -17.27 -40.01
N ARG A 260 6.89 -16.55 -40.52
CA ARG A 260 8.20 -16.41 -39.87
C ARG A 260 8.06 -15.70 -38.51
N LYS A 261 7.33 -14.59 -38.47
CA LYS A 261 7.07 -13.80 -37.27
C LYS A 261 6.42 -14.62 -36.15
N GLU A 262 5.44 -15.47 -36.48
CA GLU A 262 4.74 -16.28 -35.47
C GLU A 262 5.55 -17.52 -35.06
N PHE A 263 5.98 -18.35 -36.02
CA PHE A 263 6.56 -19.67 -35.72
C PHE A 263 8.08 -19.70 -35.54
N LEU A 264 8.82 -18.72 -36.06
CA LEU A 264 10.27 -18.56 -35.79
C LEU A 264 10.51 -17.57 -34.64
N TYR A 265 9.90 -16.38 -34.72
CA TYR A 265 10.10 -15.27 -33.75
C TYR A 265 9.02 -15.19 -32.65
N CYS A 266 8.26 -16.27 -32.44
CA CYS A 266 7.38 -16.47 -31.28
C CYS A 266 6.35 -15.35 -31.04
N GLY A 267 5.73 -14.85 -32.12
CA GLY A 267 4.66 -13.85 -32.07
C GLY A 267 5.11 -12.46 -31.59
N ASP A 268 6.29 -12.00 -32.02
CA ASP A 268 7.05 -10.87 -31.45
C ASP A 268 7.41 -11.06 -29.96
N GLY A 269 7.82 -12.27 -29.55
CA GLY A 269 8.21 -12.55 -28.17
C GLY A 269 7.04 -12.65 -27.17
N LYS A 270 5.84 -12.95 -27.66
CA LYS A 270 4.66 -13.26 -26.80
C LYS A 270 4.61 -14.75 -26.42
N GLY A 271 5.23 -15.61 -27.22
CA GLY A 271 4.88 -17.03 -27.30
C GLY A 271 3.71 -17.26 -28.26
N MET A 272 3.43 -18.52 -28.58
CA MET A 272 2.35 -18.89 -29.50
C MET A 272 0.99 -18.67 -28.83
N GLU A 273 0.23 -17.69 -29.32
CA GLU A 273 -1.10 -17.40 -28.76
C GLU A 273 -2.23 -18.02 -29.59
N ASP A 274 -2.23 -17.84 -30.92
CA ASP A 274 -3.44 -18.13 -31.72
C ASP A 274 -3.42 -19.49 -32.46
N TYR A 275 -2.25 -20.12 -32.63
CA TYR A 275 -2.07 -21.33 -33.46
C TYR A 275 -1.47 -22.54 -32.71
N THR A 276 -1.56 -23.74 -33.30
CA THR A 276 -0.98 -24.99 -32.72
C THR A 276 -0.24 -25.92 -33.69
N ASN A 277 -0.43 -25.79 -34.99
CA ASN A 277 0.26 -26.58 -36.02
C ASN A 277 0.49 -25.71 -37.26
N VAL A 278 1.53 -26.00 -38.03
CA VAL A 278 1.86 -25.28 -39.27
C VAL A 278 2.32 -26.21 -40.39
N VAL A 279 1.86 -25.92 -41.61
CA VAL A 279 2.45 -26.44 -42.86
C VAL A 279 3.10 -25.28 -43.61
N LEU A 280 4.42 -25.28 -43.69
CA LEU A 280 5.19 -24.39 -44.58
C LEU A 280 5.12 -24.97 -45.99
N VAL A 281 4.51 -24.22 -46.92
CA VAL A 281 4.44 -24.60 -48.33
C VAL A 281 5.64 -23.99 -49.04
N VAL A 282 6.61 -24.84 -49.38
CA VAL A 282 7.90 -24.45 -49.95
C VAL A 282 7.99 -24.81 -51.42
N ASN A 283 8.66 -23.94 -52.16
CA ASN A 283 9.14 -24.21 -53.50
C ASN A 283 10.67 -24.20 -53.46
N ALA A 284 11.31 -25.36 -53.31
CA ALA A 284 12.78 -25.39 -53.40
C ALA A 284 13.19 -25.07 -54.84
N SER A 285 14.34 -24.40 -55.04
CA SER A 285 14.67 -23.76 -56.33
C SER A 285 14.84 -24.73 -57.52
N ASN A 286 14.80 -26.05 -57.29
CA ASN A 286 14.78 -27.12 -58.30
C ASN A 286 13.66 -28.16 -58.08
N SER A 287 12.61 -27.85 -57.30
CA SER A 287 11.55 -28.79 -56.92
C SER A 287 10.42 -28.88 -57.95
N PRO A 288 9.86 -30.08 -58.20
CA PRO A 288 8.51 -30.24 -58.72
C PRO A 288 7.45 -29.77 -57.71
N ALA A 289 6.35 -29.17 -58.19
CA ALA A 289 5.18 -28.87 -57.34
C ALA A 289 4.53 -30.13 -56.71
N SER A 290 4.86 -31.32 -57.23
CA SER A 290 4.46 -32.64 -56.72
C SER A 290 5.34 -33.18 -55.59
N GLY A 291 6.40 -32.46 -55.18
CA GLY A 291 7.39 -32.91 -54.21
C GLY A 291 8.61 -33.61 -54.84
N TRP A 292 9.37 -34.33 -54.01
CA TRP A 292 10.73 -34.78 -54.29
C TRP A 292 10.85 -36.30 -54.20
N SER A 293 11.58 -36.97 -55.11
CA SER A 293 11.98 -38.37 -54.92
C SER A 293 13.30 -38.49 -54.15
N ARG A 294 13.47 -39.58 -53.38
CA ARG A 294 14.70 -39.80 -52.58
C ARG A 294 15.96 -39.77 -53.45
N LYS A 295 15.89 -40.33 -54.66
CA LYS A 295 16.99 -40.35 -55.65
C LYS A 295 17.33 -38.99 -56.24
N GLN A 296 16.37 -38.05 -56.29
CA GLN A 296 16.65 -36.66 -56.70
C GLN A 296 17.42 -35.90 -55.61
N VAL A 297 17.02 -36.08 -54.35
CA VAL A 297 17.59 -35.36 -53.20
C VAL A 297 18.93 -35.95 -52.76
N PHE A 298 19.09 -37.28 -52.87
CA PHE A 298 20.33 -38.00 -52.52
C PHE A 298 20.85 -38.86 -53.70
N PRO A 299 21.28 -38.24 -54.83
CA PRO A 299 21.67 -38.96 -56.05
C PRO A 299 22.96 -39.77 -55.93
N SER A 300 23.74 -39.60 -54.85
CA SER A 300 24.98 -40.36 -54.58
C SER A 300 24.94 -41.10 -53.24
N MET A 301 23.74 -41.43 -52.75
CA MET A 301 23.54 -42.24 -51.55
C MET A 301 24.20 -43.62 -51.66
N SER A 302 24.90 -44.04 -50.61
CA SER A 302 25.61 -45.32 -50.59
C SER A 302 24.67 -46.53 -50.73
N ASN A 303 25.19 -47.66 -51.22
CA ASN A 303 24.40 -48.89 -51.38
C ASN A 303 23.82 -49.41 -50.05
N ALA A 304 24.47 -49.15 -48.91
CA ALA A 304 23.96 -49.52 -47.59
C ALA A 304 22.78 -48.62 -47.20
N ASP A 305 22.99 -47.30 -47.24
CA ASP A 305 21.98 -46.29 -46.92
C ASP A 305 20.72 -46.44 -47.81
N SER A 306 20.91 -46.61 -49.12
CA SER A 306 19.80 -46.76 -50.07
C SER A 306 19.06 -48.09 -49.89
N THR A 307 19.72 -49.14 -49.36
CA THR A 307 19.05 -50.39 -48.99
C THR A 307 18.21 -50.22 -47.71
N PHE A 308 18.73 -49.53 -46.69
CA PHE A 308 17.99 -49.22 -45.46
C PHE A 308 16.77 -48.33 -45.75
N TRP A 309 16.98 -47.16 -46.38
CA TRP A 309 15.89 -46.25 -46.74
C TRP A 309 14.92 -46.87 -47.75
N LYS A 310 15.37 -47.88 -48.52
CA LYS A 310 14.59 -48.86 -49.30
C LYS A 310 13.25 -49.24 -48.67
N ALA A 311 13.29 -49.60 -47.39
CA ALA A 311 12.15 -50.17 -46.68
C ALA A 311 11.19 -49.14 -46.06
N ILE A 312 11.53 -47.84 -46.12
CA ILE A 312 10.82 -46.75 -45.43
C ILE A 312 10.37 -45.67 -46.43
N LEU A 313 11.26 -45.26 -47.34
CA LEU A 313 11.03 -44.20 -48.33
C LEU A 313 11.40 -44.70 -49.74
N PRO A 314 10.41 -44.91 -50.63
CA PRO A 314 10.65 -45.34 -52.00
C PRO A 314 11.61 -44.43 -52.76
N GLU A 315 12.37 -45.05 -53.67
CA GLU A 315 13.54 -44.42 -54.32
C GLU A 315 13.15 -43.42 -55.41
N GLU A 316 12.16 -43.79 -56.24
CA GLU A 316 11.74 -43.06 -57.44
C GLU A 316 10.38 -42.35 -57.29
N GLU A 317 9.59 -42.66 -56.25
CA GLU A 317 8.29 -42.01 -56.04
C GLU A 317 8.44 -40.57 -55.52
N SER A 318 7.59 -39.66 -56.01
CA SER A 318 7.53 -38.28 -55.51
C SER A 318 6.90 -38.25 -54.11
N ASN A 319 7.67 -37.80 -53.11
CA ASN A 319 7.19 -37.54 -51.77
C ASN A 319 6.83 -36.06 -51.63
N SER A 320 5.57 -35.75 -51.34
CA SER A 320 5.11 -34.36 -51.15
C SER A 320 5.54 -33.75 -49.81
N LEU A 321 6.02 -34.56 -48.85
CA LEU A 321 6.55 -34.14 -47.55
C LEU A 321 8.08 -33.95 -47.60
N TRP A 322 8.60 -32.83 -47.11
CA TRP A 322 10.02 -32.58 -46.91
C TRP A 322 10.50 -32.98 -45.50
N LEU A 323 9.78 -32.53 -44.47
CA LEU A 323 10.04 -32.79 -43.04
C LEU A 323 8.73 -32.70 -42.24
N HIS A 324 8.56 -33.54 -41.22
CA HIS A 324 7.63 -33.29 -40.12
C HIS A 324 8.29 -33.52 -38.76
N THR A 325 8.17 -32.56 -37.85
CA THR A 325 8.66 -32.66 -36.46
C THR A 325 7.74 -31.90 -35.51
N ASN A 326 7.74 -32.28 -34.23
CA ASN A 326 7.21 -31.42 -33.18
C ASN A 326 8.28 -30.39 -32.76
N CYS A 327 7.84 -29.22 -32.33
CA CYS A 327 8.68 -28.07 -31.98
C CYS A 327 8.25 -27.49 -30.64
N VAL A 328 9.21 -27.01 -29.84
CA VAL A 328 8.97 -26.45 -28.50
C VAL A 328 9.42 -24.99 -28.43
N VAL A 329 8.48 -24.11 -28.07
CA VAL A 329 8.66 -22.68 -27.84
C VAL A 329 8.52 -22.37 -26.36
N MET A 330 9.49 -21.65 -25.79
CA MET A 330 9.49 -21.18 -24.40
C MET A 330 9.92 -19.71 -24.35
N SER A 331 9.30 -18.89 -23.50
CA SER A 331 9.74 -17.50 -23.30
C SER A 331 10.99 -17.45 -22.42
N THR A 332 11.99 -16.65 -22.79
CA THR A 332 13.18 -16.39 -21.96
C THR A 332 13.06 -15.01 -21.27
N PHE A 333 13.93 -14.74 -20.29
CA PHE A 333 13.67 -13.69 -19.29
C PHE A 333 14.10 -12.27 -19.71
N GLU A 334 14.82 -12.12 -20.83
CA GLU A 334 15.35 -10.83 -21.27
C GLU A 334 14.83 -10.39 -22.65
N GLY A 335 14.47 -9.11 -22.78
CA GLY A 335 14.13 -8.45 -24.04
C GLY A 335 12.85 -8.92 -24.76
N GLY A 336 12.21 -9.99 -24.30
CA GLY A 336 11.18 -10.71 -25.05
C GLY A 336 11.73 -11.82 -25.95
N LYS A 337 13.01 -12.19 -25.80
CA LYS A 337 13.62 -13.34 -26.49
C LYS A 337 12.86 -14.64 -26.17
N CYS A 338 12.84 -15.58 -27.10
CA CYS A 338 12.29 -16.92 -26.89
C CYS A 338 13.32 -18.01 -27.20
N ARG A 339 13.17 -19.18 -26.57
CA ARG A 339 13.80 -20.43 -26.99
C ARG A 339 12.85 -21.12 -27.96
N ASN A 340 13.35 -21.53 -29.13
CA ASN A 340 12.57 -22.21 -30.16
C ASN A 340 13.35 -23.43 -30.66
N SER A 341 12.91 -24.64 -30.30
CA SER A 341 13.57 -25.91 -30.61
C SER A 341 13.52 -26.30 -32.10
N CYS A 342 12.98 -25.43 -32.96
CA CYS A 342 12.99 -25.59 -34.41
C CYS A 342 13.63 -24.39 -35.14
N LYS A 343 14.34 -23.51 -34.42
CA LYS A 343 15.11 -22.38 -34.96
C LYS A 343 16.00 -22.78 -36.15
N SER A 344 16.71 -23.90 -36.02
CA SER A 344 17.53 -24.54 -37.05
C SER A 344 16.70 -24.92 -38.29
N ASN A 345 15.63 -25.68 -38.10
CA ASN A 345 14.70 -26.18 -39.12
C ASN A 345 13.98 -25.05 -39.91
N LEU A 346 13.99 -23.84 -39.36
CA LEU A 346 13.34 -22.63 -39.85
C LEU A 346 14.33 -21.61 -40.45
N GLY A 347 15.62 -21.97 -40.57
CA GLY A 347 16.64 -21.21 -41.29
C GLY A 347 17.56 -20.31 -40.47
N LEU A 348 17.57 -20.43 -39.13
CA LEU A 348 18.54 -19.72 -38.27
C LEU A 348 19.61 -20.69 -37.74
N GLU A 349 20.84 -20.53 -38.23
CA GLU A 349 21.98 -21.35 -37.83
C GLU A 349 22.34 -21.16 -36.34
N GLY A 350 22.66 -22.28 -35.65
CA GLY A 350 22.94 -22.32 -34.21
C GLY A 350 24.33 -22.87 -33.85
N LEU A 351 25.30 -22.81 -34.76
CA LEU A 351 26.59 -23.49 -34.64
C LEU A 351 27.74 -22.63 -34.06
N THR A 352 27.37 -21.66 -33.20
CA THR A 352 28.27 -20.87 -32.32
C THR A 352 27.77 -20.96 -30.88
N THR A 353 28.68 -21.03 -29.91
CA THR A 353 28.46 -21.59 -28.56
C THR A 353 27.53 -20.83 -27.60
N ASP A 354 26.92 -19.72 -28.02
CA ASP A 354 26.00 -18.94 -27.19
C ASP A 354 24.54 -19.24 -27.59
N ASP A 355 23.84 -20.01 -26.75
CA ASP A 355 22.39 -20.28 -26.79
C ASP A 355 21.82 -20.70 -28.17
N ILE A 356 22.13 -21.95 -28.55
CA ILE A 356 21.73 -22.64 -29.79
C ILE A 356 20.29 -22.34 -30.20
N ASP A 357 19.33 -22.39 -29.27
CA ASP A 357 17.88 -22.28 -29.55
C ASP A 357 17.29 -20.87 -29.40
N ILE A 358 18.04 -19.90 -28.87
CA ILE A 358 17.45 -18.58 -28.56
C ILE A 358 17.29 -17.75 -29.82
N VAL A 359 16.11 -17.15 -29.95
CA VAL A 359 15.69 -16.24 -31.00
C VAL A 359 15.34 -14.90 -30.38
N ASP A 360 15.84 -13.81 -30.98
CA ASP A 360 15.50 -12.44 -30.59
C ASP A 360 14.48 -11.84 -31.57
N PRO A 361 13.24 -11.53 -31.16
CA PRO A 361 12.24 -10.92 -32.02
C PRO A 361 12.66 -9.59 -32.67
N SER A 362 13.63 -8.88 -32.10
CA SER A 362 14.17 -7.65 -32.71
C SER A 362 15.08 -7.91 -33.91
N SER A 363 15.50 -9.16 -34.16
CA SER A 363 16.25 -9.56 -35.35
C SER A 363 15.39 -10.12 -36.49
N ASN A 364 14.05 -10.12 -36.40
CA ASN A 364 13.18 -10.50 -37.53
C ASN A 364 13.35 -9.51 -38.70
N PRO A 365 13.84 -9.93 -39.87
CA PRO A 365 13.98 -9.03 -41.02
C PRO A 365 12.62 -8.57 -41.52
N HIS A 366 12.50 -7.29 -41.87
CA HIS A 366 11.26 -6.70 -42.42
C HIS A 366 11.07 -6.97 -43.93
N ASP A 367 11.59 -8.09 -44.44
CA ASP A 367 11.43 -8.50 -45.84
C ASP A 367 10.23 -9.44 -45.99
N THR A 368 9.43 -9.23 -47.03
CA THR A 368 8.32 -10.11 -47.43
C THR A 368 8.77 -11.53 -47.82
N ALA A 369 10.01 -11.72 -48.30
CA ALA A 369 10.53 -13.03 -48.67
C ALA A 369 11.01 -13.82 -47.43
N TRP A 370 10.81 -15.14 -47.43
CA TRP A 370 11.42 -16.06 -46.46
C TRP A 370 12.03 -17.25 -47.19
N SER A 371 13.36 -17.20 -47.31
CA SER A 371 14.17 -18.09 -48.13
C SER A 371 15.41 -18.48 -47.32
N PHE A 372 15.70 -19.77 -47.17
CA PHE A 372 16.82 -20.24 -46.35
C PHE A 372 17.44 -21.56 -46.83
N PRO A 373 18.75 -21.77 -46.61
CA PRO A 373 19.36 -23.10 -46.72
C PRO A 373 18.90 -23.97 -45.54
N PHE A 374 18.38 -25.15 -45.85
CA PHE A 374 17.84 -26.09 -44.86
C PHE A 374 18.96 -26.87 -44.15
N TRP A 375 20.07 -27.14 -44.84
CA TRP A 375 21.32 -27.61 -44.27
C TRP A 375 22.32 -26.45 -44.23
N SER A 376 22.89 -26.14 -43.07
CA SER A 376 23.91 -25.10 -43.04
C SER A 376 25.12 -25.48 -43.93
N GLN A 377 25.75 -24.49 -44.56
CA GLN A 377 27.00 -24.73 -45.30
C GLN A 377 28.10 -25.35 -44.43
N LYS A 378 28.02 -25.20 -43.11
CA LYS A 378 28.92 -25.83 -42.15
C LYS A 378 28.59 -27.33 -41.99
N SER A 379 27.32 -27.67 -41.78
CA SER A 379 26.81 -29.06 -41.73
C SER A 379 27.12 -29.85 -43.02
N LEU A 380 27.05 -29.20 -44.18
CA LEU A 380 27.43 -29.78 -45.48
C LEU A 380 28.94 -30.00 -45.65
N LYS A 381 29.80 -29.31 -44.88
CA LYS A 381 31.27 -29.41 -44.95
C LYS A 381 31.88 -30.28 -43.86
N GLU A 382 31.22 -30.43 -42.71
CA GLU A 382 31.71 -31.18 -41.54
C GLU A 382 31.36 -32.68 -41.57
N GLY A 383 30.82 -33.21 -42.67
CA GLY A 383 30.57 -34.65 -42.87
C GLY A 383 29.43 -35.25 -42.02
N ILE A 384 28.71 -34.43 -41.27
CA ILE A 384 27.65 -34.83 -40.31
C ILE A 384 26.55 -35.69 -40.97
N LEU A 385 26.27 -35.43 -42.26
CA LEU A 385 25.35 -36.22 -43.10
C LEU A 385 25.78 -37.67 -43.31
N GLU A 386 27.07 -37.91 -43.55
CA GLU A 386 27.61 -39.23 -43.86
C GLU A 386 27.60 -40.13 -42.60
N ALA A 387 27.87 -39.54 -41.43
CA ALA A 387 27.78 -40.20 -40.13
C ALA A 387 26.36 -40.62 -39.72
N GLN A 388 25.31 -40.20 -40.46
CA GLN A 388 23.90 -40.47 -40.14
C GLN A 388 23.15 -41.25 -41.25
N MET A 389 23.85 -41.94 -42.14
CA MET A 389 23.29 -42.68 -43.29
C MET A 389 22.51 -41.79 -44.28
N ARG A 390 22.98 -40.55 -44.48
CA ARG A 390 22.41 -39.56 -45.41
C ARG A 390 23.47 -39.07 -46.42
N SER A 391 24.31 -39.98 -46.89
CA SER A 391 25.37 -39.67 -47.85
C SER A 391 24.84 -39.15 -49.20
N GLY A 392 25.62 -38.30 -49.87
CA GLY A 392 25.36 -37.90 -51.26
C GLY A 392 24.16 -36.98 -51.49
N PHE A 393 23.83 -36.09 -50.53
CA PHE A 393 22.82 -35.02 -50.69
C PHE A 393 23.19 -34.03 -51.80
N ASP A 394 22.21 -33.64 -52.62
CA ASP A 394 22.37 -32.63 -53.68
C ASP A 394 21.97 -31.24 -53.18
N ALA A 395 22.98 -30.38 -53.00
CA ALA A 395 22.82 -29.00 -52.54
C ALA A 395 21.89 -28.11 -53.40
N ARG A 396 21.48 -28.55 -54.59
CA ARG A 396 20.44 -27.88 -55.39
C ARG A 396 19.03 -27.94 -54.77
N TYR A 397 18.82 -28.78 -53.76
CA TYR A 397 17.60 -28.85 -52.94
C TYR A 397 17.78 -28.29 -51.53
N ASP A 398 18.93 -27.67 -51.23
CA ASP A 398 19.20 -27.06 -49.93
C ASP A 398 18.37 -25.80 -49.69
N GLN A 399 18.25 -24.97 -50.73
CA GLN A 399 17.52 -23.71 -50.69
C GLN A 399 16.00 -23.95 -50.72
N LEU A 400 15.33 -23.60 -49.62
CA LEU A 400 13.87 -23.61 -49.49
C LEU A 400 13.32 -22.19 -49.53
N ASP A 401 12.42 -21.92 -50.47
CA ASP A 401 11.72 -20.65 -50.59
C ASP A 401 10.27 -20.82 -50.13
N VAL A 402 9.92 -20.28 -48.94
CA VAL A 402 8.58 -20.40 -48.34
C VAL A 402 7.64 -19.47 -49.08
N SER A 403 6.65 -20.04 -49.77
CA SER A 403 5.68 -19.28 -50.55
C SER A 403 4.55 -18.73 -49.67
N TYR A 404 4.09 -19.53 -48.71
CA TYR A 404 3.12 -19.20 -47.66
C TYR A 404 3.12 -20.31 -46.61
N CYS A 405 2.34 -20.16 -45.55
CA CYS A 405 2.02 -21.28 -44.67
C CYS A 405 0.51 -21.39 -44.37
N LEU A 406 0.11 -22.56 -43.92
CA LEU A 406 -1.21 -22.87 -43.40
C LEU A 406 -1.09 -23.15 -41.91
N ALA A 407 -1.85 -22.46 -41.07
CA ALA A 407 -1.71 -22.45 -39.61
C ALA A 407 -3.01 -22.83 -38.89
N GLU A 408 -2.99 -23.90 -38.09
CA GLU A 408 -4.19 -24.39 -37.41
C GLU A 408 -4.59 -23.46 -36.27
N GLN A 409 -5.71 -22.74 -36.43
CA GLN A 409 -6.30 -21.90 -35.38
C GLN A 409 -6.64 -22.74 -34.15
N ALA A 410 -6.07 -22.37 -33.01
CA ALA A 410 -6.21 -23.12 -31.77
C ALA A 410 -6.36 -22.19 -30.56
N PRO A 411 -7.35 -21.28 -30.57
CA PRO A 411 -7.41 -20.08 -29.73
C PRO A 411 -7.20 -20.36 -28.23
N GLN A 412 -6.40 -19.52 -27.56
CA GLN A 412 -6.03 -19.74 -26.15
C GLN A 412 -7.24 -19.98 -25.23
N ARG A 413 -7.12 -21.04 -24.43
CA ARG A 413 -7.92 -21.20 -23.22
C ARG A 413 -7.16 -20.62 -22.03
N CYS A 414 -7.81 -19.68 -21.35
CA CYS A 414 -7.38 -19.20 -20.05
C CYS A 414 -8.19 -19.88 -18.95
N GLN A 415 -7.55 -20.06 -17.81
CA GLN A 415 -8.18 -20.54 -16.59
C GLN A 415 -8.06 -19.49 -15.48
N ILE A 416 -9.07 -19.39 -14.62
CA ILE A 416 -9.01 -18.57 -13.41
C ILE A 416 -8.86 -19.49 -12.21
N GLY A 417 -7.66 -19.49 -11.62
CA GLY A 417 -7.32 -20.29 -10.45
C GLY A 417 -7.65 -19.59 -9.14
N VAL A 418 -7.88 -20.40 -8.09
CA VAL A 418 -8.03 -19.95 -6.70
C VAL A 418 -7.13 -20.79 -5.79
N SER A 419 -6.19 -20.16 -5.10
CA SER A 419 -5.22 -20.87 -4.25
C SER A 419 -5.84 -21.27 -2.90
N ASN A 420 -5.89 -22.57 -2.59
CA ASN A 420 -6.41 -23.08 -1.31
C ASN A 420 -5.53 -22.59 -0.13
N ALA A 421 -4.21 -22.52 -0.31
CA ALA A 421 -3.28 -22.06 0.73
C ALA A 421 -3.48 -20.57 1.09
N LEU A 422 -3.58 -19.69 0.08
CA LEU A 422 -3.85 -18.26 0.32
C LEU A 422 -5.28 -18.05 0.86
N LEU A 423 -6.25 -18.83 0.37
CA LEU A 423 -7.62 -18.81 0.88
C LEU A 423 -7.68 -19.24 2.35
N MET A 424 -6.93 -20.26 2.77
CA MET A 424 -6.83 -20.65 4.18
C MET A 424 -6.27 -19.52 5.04
N ALA A 425 -5.16 -18.88 4.62
CA ALA A 425 -4.59 -17.76 5.37
C ALA A 425 -5.59 -16.60 5.54
N ILE A 426 -6.37 -16.33 4.50
CA ILE A 426 -7.50 -15.39 4.52
C ILE A 426 -8.61 -15.86 5.48
N VAL A 427 -9.08 -17.11 5.38
CA VAL A 427 -10.13 -17.68 6.24
C VAL A 427 -9.72 -17.64 7.71
N VAL A 428 -8.47 -17.95 8.06
CA VAL A 428 -7.95 -17.85 9.44
C VAL A 428 -8.01 -16.40 9.92
N CYS A 429 -7.56 -15.43 9.11
CA CYS A 429 -7.61 -14.02 9.48
C CYS A 429 -9.06 -13.49 9.65
N VAL A 430 -9.97 -13.88 8.76
CA VAL A 430 -11.40 -13.53 8.89
C VAL A 430 -12.05 -14.28 10.07
N SER A 431 -11.62 -15.50 10.41
CA SER A 431 -12.06 -16.22 11.61
C SER A 431 -11.71 -15.46 12.89
N VAL A 432 -10.46 -15.00 13.01
CA VAL A 432 -10.00 -14.17 14.14
C VAL A 432 -10.83 -12.87 14.23
N LYS A 433 -11.14 -12.24 13.09
CA LYS A 433 -12.01 -11.05 13.05
C LYS A 433 -13.45 -11.36 13.47
N ALA A 434 -14.06 -12.43 12.97
CA ALA A 434 -15.42 -12.83 13.31
C ALA A 434 -15.57 -13.11 14.82
N VAL A 435 -14.65 -13.90 15.39
CA VAL A 435 -14.60 -14.19 16.83
C VAL A 435 -14.41 -12.90 17.63
N ASN A 436 -13.50 -12.00 17.23
CA ASN A 436 -13.34 -10.71 17.91
C ASN A 436 -14.61 -9.87 17.82
N CYS A 437 -15.24 -9.70 16.65
CA CYS A 437 -16.47 -8.90 16.53
C CYS A 437 -17.60 -9.43 17.44
N ILE A 438 -17.79 -10.75 17.50
CA ILE A 438 -18.77 -11.39 18.38
C ILE A 438 -18.43 -11.12 19.87
N LEU A 439 -17.17 -11.29 20.28
CA LEU A 439 -16.71 -10.99 21.64
C LEU A 439 -16.88 -9.50 22.00
N LEU A 440 -16.60 -8.59 21.06
CA LEU A 440 -16.73 -7.15 21.27
C LEU A 440 -18.20 -6.73 21.43
N MET A 441 -19.09 -7.26 20.59
CA MET A 441 -20.53 -7.07 20.76
C MET A 441 -20.99 -7.55 22.14
N ALA A 442 -20.64 -8.78 22.53
CA ALA A 442 -21.07 -9.40 23.77
C ALA A 442 -20.48 -8.78 25.05
N ARG A 443 -19.28 -8.17 24.99
CA ARG A 443 -18.57 -7.63 26.18
C ARG A 443 -18.59 -6.11 26.31
N PHE A 444 -18.63 -5.36 25.20
CA PHE A 444 -18.45 -3.90 25.21
C PHE A 444 -19.60 -3.11 24.57
N VAL A 445 -20.37 -3.68 23.62
CA VAL A 445 -21.47 -2.95 22.95
C VAL A 445 -22.83 -3.22 23.60
N SER A 446 -23.09 -4.46 24.02
CA SER A 446 -24.35 -4.90 24.64
C SER A 446 -24.43 -4.70 26.16
N ARG A 447 -23.59 -3.82 26.73
CA ARG A 447 -23.66 -3.42 28.15
C ARG A 447 -23.91 -1.93 28.27
N GLU A 448 -24.73 -1.55 29.23
CA GLU A 448 -25.12 -0.15 29.46
C GLU A 448 -24.08 0.58 30.32
N ASP A 449 -23.54 -0.05 31.37
CA ASP A 449 -22.55 0.53 32.32
C ASP A 449 -21.22 1.04 31.72
N ASN A 450 -21.01 0.94 30.40
CA ASN A 450 -19.69 0.96 29.78
C ASN A 450 -19.64 1.81 28.48
N HIS A 451 -20.29 2.99 28.51
CA HIS A 451 -20.26 3.96 27.40
C HIS A 451 -18.81 4.40 27.06
N PRO A 452 -18.34 4.20 25.82
CA PRO A 452 -17.05 4.70 25.36
C PRO A 452 -17.16 6.16 24.90
N LEU A 453 -16.22 7.00 25.33
CA LEU A 453 -16.06 8.38 24.87
C LEU A 453 -15.36 8.36 23.51
N VAL A 454 -16.12 8.14 22.43
CA VAL A 454 -15.52 7.97 21.09
C VAL A 454 -15.35 9.31 20.38
N THR A 455 -16.34 10.20 20.50
CA THR A 455 -16.36 11.52 19.87
C THR A 455 -16.00 12.64 20.83
N LEU A 456 -15.68 13.82 20.29
CA LEU A 456 -15.56 15.05 21.06
C LEU A 456 -16.86 15.41 21.79
N GLY A 457 -18.02 15.16 21.17
CA GLY A 457 -19.32 15.41 21.81
C GLY A 457 -19.56 14.52 23.04
N ASP A 458 -19.18 13.24 22.98
CA ASP A 458 -19.31 12.31 24.13
C ASP A 458 -18.48 12.80 25.33
N ALA A 459 -17.28 13.33 25.08
CA ALA A 459 -16.46 13.92 26.14
C ALA A 459 -17.14 15.15 26.77
N ILE A 460 -17.68 16.05 25.95
CA ILE A 460 -18.36 17.27 26.41
C ILE A 460 -19.62 16.92 27.20
N GLU A 461 -20.47 16.05 26.65
CA GLU A 461 -21.71 15.59 27.29
C GLU A 461 -21.42 14.92 28.65
N SER A 462 -20.45 14.01 28.70
CA SER A 462 -20.15 13.25 29.91
C SER A 462 -19.46 14.10 31.00
N LEU A 463 -18.63 15.08 30.60
CA LEU A 463 -18.01 16.05 31.53
C LEU A 463 -18.97 17.15 32.00
N LEU A 464 -19.98 17.52 31.21
CA LEU A 464 -21.04 18.44 31.63
C LEU A 464 -22.05 17.76 32.57
N ARG A 465 -22.37 16.48 32.34
CA ARG A 465 -23.24 15.68 33.22
C ARG A 465 -22.57 15.33 34.54
N LEU A 466 -21.28 14.99 34.52
CA LEU A 466 -20.49 14.67 35.70
C LEU A 466 -19.12 15.35 35.60
N PRO A 467 -18.96 16.57 36.16
CA PRO A 467 -17.68 17.27 36.21
C PRO A 467 -16.59 16.43 36.89
N ASP A 468 -15.38 16.45 36.34
CA ASP A 468 -14.22 15.79 36.93
C ASP A 468 -13.64 16.67 38.07
N PRO A 469 -13.61 16.19 39.33
CA PRO A 469 -13.05 16.96 40.44
C PRO A 469 -11.53 17.10 40.35
N THR A 470 -10.83 16.20 39.64
CA THR A 470 -9.36 16.23 39.52
C THR A 470 -8.84 17.27 38.53
N THR A 471 -9.67 17.74 37.59
CA THR A 471 -9.36 18.87 36.67
C THR A 471 -10.07 20.17 37.04
N ALA A 472 -10.66 20.26 38.23
CA ALA A 472 -11.22 21.49 38.75
C ALA A 472 -10.18 22.64 38.72
N ARG A 473 -10.66 23.87 38.43
CA ARG A 473 -9.87 25.11 38.27
C ARG A 473 -8.82 25.13 37.14
N MET A 474 -8.49 24.00 36.52
CA MET A 474 -7.45 23.86 35.49
C MET A 474 -7.95 24.13 34.05
N CYS A 475 -8.91 25.03 33.87
CA CYS A 475 -9.58 25.26 32.58
C CYS A 475 -8.69 25.86 31.46
N THR A 476 -7.48 26.32 31.78
CA THR A 476 -6.48 26.83 30.82
C THR A 476 -5.25 25.92 30.69
N LEU A 477 -5.28 24.71 31.26
CA LEU A 477 -4.15 23.78 31.28
C LEU A 477 -3.86 23.21 29.88
N GLU A 478 -2.64 23.40 29.39
CA GLU A 478 -2.22 22.83 28.11
C GLU A 478 -1.45 21.52 28.28
N MET A 479 -1.45 20.69 27.24
CA MET A 479 -0.67 19.44 27.18
C MET A 479 0.83 19.69 27.45
N ARG A 480 1.38 20.86 27.13
CA ARG A 480 2.76 21.27 27.44
C ARG A 480 3.01 21.40 28.94
N ASP A 481 2.04 21.87 29.70
CA ASP A 481 2.17 22.17 31.12
C ASP A 481 2.27 20.90 31.94
N ILE A 482 1.50 19.89 31.54
CA ILE A 482 1.56 18.55 32.11
C ILE A 482 2.97 17.97 31.91
N HIS A 483 3.58 18.10 30.73
CA HIS A 483 4.98 17.68 30.50
C HIS A 483 5.97 18.45 31.38
N VAL A 484 5.89 19.79 31.42
CA VAL A 484 6.80 20.63 32.22
C VAL A 484 6.70 20.32 33.72
N THR A 485 5.49 20.04 34.23
CA THR A 485 5.29 19.62 35.62
C THR A 485 5.88 18.23 35.88
N TRP A 486 5.74 17.27 34.95
CA TRP A 486 6.38 15.96 35.05
C TRP A 486 7.91 16.03 35.00
N ASP A 487 8.50 16.84 34.12
CA ASP A 487 9.96 17.04 34.06
C ASP A 487 10.50 17.62 35.39
N ARG A 488 9.77 18.56 36.00
CA ARG A 488 10.06 19.14 37.32
C ARG A 488 9.93 18.14 38.46
N LEU A 489 8.89 17.30 38.44
CA LEU A 489 8.69 16.18 39.38
C LEU A 489 9.87 15.20 39.31
N LEU A 490 10.16 14.68 38.13
CA LEU A 490 11.24 13.73 37.89
C LEU A 490 12.62 14.31 38.25
N SER A 491 12.85 15.62 38.04
CA SER A 491 14.10 16.27 38.47
C SER A 491 14.24 16.34 39.98
N ARG A 492 13.13 16.55 40.73
CA ARG A 492 13.16 16.55 42.20
C ARG A 492 13.35 15.14 42.76
N PHE A 493 12.67 14.13 42.24
CA PHE A 493 12.82 12.75 42.72
C PHE A 493 14.22 12.17 42.45
N ARG A 494 14.91 12.55 41.36
CA ARG A 494 16.33 12.21 41.17
C ARG A 494 17.26 12.73 42.28
N SER A 495 16.85 13.75 43.03
CA SER A 495 17.59 14.29 44.17
C SER A 495 17.21 13.65 45.52
N SER A 496 16.18 12.79 45.57
CA SER A 496 15.61 12.25 46.81
C SER A 496 15.55 10.72 46.79
N LYS A 497 16.60 10.08 47.32
CA LYS A 497 16.60 8.62 47.53
C LYS A 497 15.81 8.27 48.79
N GLY A 498 14.65 7.62 48.63
CA GLY A 498 13.99 6.86 49.71
C GLY A 498 12.59 7.30 50.13
N ALA A 499 11.93 8.22 49.41
CA ALA A 499 10.55 8.60 49.70
C ALA A 499 9.53 7.67 49.00
N GLU A 500 8.90 6.77 49.76
CA GLU A 500 7.82 5.91 49.28
C GLU A 500 6.48 6.69 49.29
N TYR A 501 6.21 7.42 48.20
CA TYR A 501 5.04 8.30 48.06
C TYR A 501 4.14 7.90 46.88
N SER A 502 2.86 8.27 46.97
CA SER A 502 1.86 7.98 45.93
C SER A 502 1.98 8.96 44.76
N GLU A 503 2.90 8.68 43.82
CA GLU A 503 3.27 9.52 42.66
C GLU A 503 2.08 10.12 41.90
N ALA A 504 0.95 9.42 41.86
CA ALA A 504 -0.23 9.77 41.08
C ALA A 504 -0.96 11.02 41.59
N ALA A 505 -1.14 11.13 42.92
CA ALA A 505 -1.99 12.15 43.54
C ALA A 505 -1.26 13.49 43.70
N GLU A 506 0.02 13.46 44.05
CA GLU A 506 0.84 14.65 44.27
C GLU A 506 0.93 15.52 43.00
N GLY A 507 1.06 14.90 41.83
CA GLY A 507 1.08 15.59 40.54
C GLY A 507 -0.21 16.37 40.24
N ALA A 508 -1.37 15.89 40.67
CA ALA A 508 -2.66 16.55 40.41
C ALA A 508 -2.83 17.76 41.34
N GLN A 509 -2.36 17.65 42.59
CA GLN A 509 -2.29 18.76 43.55
C GLN A 509 -1.29 19.84 43.08
N LEU A 510 -0.14 19.43 42.52
CA LEU A 510 0.85 20.31 41.90
C LEU A 510 0.31 21.06 40.67
N LEU A 511 -0.58 20.45 39.88
CA LEU A 511 -1.21 21.10 38.73
C LEU A 511 -2.36 22.04 39.15
N ASN A 512 -3.18 21.66 40.15
CA ASN A 512 -4.30 22.45 40.69
C ASN A 512 -3.82 23.69 41.48
N GLY A 513 -2.61 23.65 42.05
CA GLY A 513 -2.00 24.79 42.71
C GLY A 513 -2.57 25.08 44.11
N GLU A 514 -2.80 24.04 44.91
CA GLU A 514 -3.04 24.20 46.35
C GLU A 514 -1.89 24.98 47.04
N HIS A 515 -2.16 25.60 48.19
CA HIS A 515 -1.31 26.65 48.78
C HIS A 515 0.18 26.29 48.94
N SER A 516 0.51 25.03 49.19
CA SER A 516 1.90 24.52 49.30
C SER A 516 2.66 24.41 47.97
N HIS A 517 1.96 24.43 46.84
CA HIS A 517 2.48 24.06 45.51
C HIS A 517 2.36 25.16 44.45
N ARG A 518 1.81 26.33 44.82
CA ARG A 518 1.49 27.46 43.93
C ARG A 518 2.68 27.98 43.08
N HIS A 519 3.92 27.75 43.50
CA HIS A 519 5.14 28.13 42.75
C HIS A 519 5.49 27.16 41.60
N VAL A 520 4.90 25.96 41.57
CA VAL A 520 5.15 24.93 40.54
C VAL A 520 3.99 24.84 39.55
N SER A 521 2.77 25.10 40.00
CA SER A 521 1.54 25.08 39.20
C SER A 521 1.58 26.09 38.03
N PRO A 522 0.92 25.78 36.90
CA PRO A 522 0.72 26.75 35.82
C PRO A 522 -0.06 27.97 36.32
N GLN A 523 0.50 29.17 36.13
CA GLN A 523 -0.16 30.42 36.54
C GLN A 523 -1.31 30.79 35.59
N ALA A 524 -2.25 31.58 36.10
CA ALA A 524 -3.35 32.14 35.31
C ALA A 524 -2.80 32.94 34.12
N ARG A 525 -3.32 32.66 32.92
CA ARG A 525 -2.84 33.29 31.68
C ARG A 525 -3.82 34.35 31.20
N GLN A 526 -3.30 35.51 30.82
CA GLN A 526 -4.10 36.52 30.12
C GLN A 526 -4.61 35.94 28.79
N TRP A 527 -5.92 36.05 28.55
CA TRP A 527 -6.53 35.66 27.28
C TRP A 527 -5.93 36.48 26.13
N ARG A 528 -5.54 35.80 25.03
CA ARG A 528 -5.07 36.42 23.79
C ARG A 528 -5.85 35.89 22.59
N ARG A 529 -6.16 36.81 21.68
CA ARG A 529 -6.95 36.56 20.46
C ARG A 529 -6.06 36.12 19.30
N GLU A 530 -5.59 34.88 19.30
CA GLU A 530 -4.84 34.32 18.16
C GLU A 530 -5.77 33.82 17.04
N SER A 531 -5.44 34.13 15.78
CA SER A 531 -6.10 33.51 14.61
C SER A 531 -5.26 32.34 14.09
N SER A 532 -5.49 31.15 14.64
CA SER A 532 -4.69 29.96 14.30
C SER A 532 -4.99 29.41 12.88
N ARG A 533 -3.99 28.75 12.29
CA ARG A 533 -4.07 28.02 11.02
C ARG A 533 -4.05 26.52 11.30
N TYR A 534 -4.73 25.74 10.47
CA TYR A 534 -4.91 24.29 10.68
C TYR A 534 -3.60 23.50 10.91
N TYR A 535 -2.48 23.88 10.28
CA TYR A 535 -1.20 23.20 10.50
C TYR A 535 -0.66 23.32 11.93
N LEU A 536 -0.95 24.43 12.66
CA LEU A 536 -0.46 24.67 14.02
C LEU A 536 -1.12 23.75 15.06
N VAL A 537 -2.31 23.20 14.76
CA VAL A 537 -3.05 22.31 15.68
C VAL A 537 -2.42 20.91 15.75
N VAL A 538 -1.60 20.55 14.77
CA VAL A 538 -0.95 19.23 14.70
C VAL A 538 0.55 19.38 14.92
N THR A 539 1.06 18.69 15.93
CA THR A 539 2.49 18.74 16.31
C THR A 539 3.42 18.41 15.13
N VAL A 540 4.52 19.16 15.00
CA VAL A 540 5.50 19.02 13.90
C VAL A 540 6.00 17.57 13.76
N GLY A 541 6.25 16.87 14.87
CA GLY A 541 6.63 15.45 14.84
C GLY A 541 5.57 14.50 14.25
N SER A 542 4.29 14.89 14.22
CA SER A 542 3.23 14.15 13.51
C SER A 542 3.25 14.41 12.01
N TRP A 543 3.54 15.65 11.59
CA TRP A 543 3.78 15.98 10.18
C TRP A 543 5.02 15.25 9.65
N LEU A 544 6.15 15.32 10.35
CA LEU A 544 7.40 14.66 9.96
C LEU A 544 7.23 13.15 9.76
N ARG A 545 6.55 12.45 10.68
CA ARG A 545 6.29 11.00 10.54
C ARG A 545 5.44 10.65 9.33
N ALA A 546 4.38 11.43 9.05
CA ALA A 546 3.53 11.18 7.89
C ALA A 546 4.31 11.41 6.57
N TYR A 547 5.05 12.50 6.47
CA TYR A 547 5.76 12.88 5.24
C TYR A 547 7.03 12.06 5.00
N ALA A 548 7.70 11.57 6.06
CA ALA A 548 8.82 10.64 5.92
C ALA A 548 8.41 9.35 5.17
N ILE A 549 7.24 8.79 5.47
CA ILE A 549 6.75 7.59 4.77
C ILE A 549 6.46 7.90 3.29
N PHE A 550 5.79 9.03 3.01
CA PHE A 550 5.51 9.46 1.64
C PHE A 550 6.79 9.69 0.81
N VAL A 551 7.81 10.33 1.39
CA VAL A 551 9.11 10.53 0.75
C VAL A 551 9.83 9.21 0.51
N THR A 552 9.80 8.27 1.46
CA THR A 552 10.37 6.92 1.28
C THR A 552 9.70 6.16 0.14
N VAL A 553 8.35 6.19 0.05
CA VAL A 553 7.61 5.57 -1.07
C VAL A 553 8.01 6.20 -2.42
N LEU A 554 8.14 7.53 -2.48
CA LEU A 554 8.54 8.23 -3.70
C LEU A 554 9.98 7.89 -4.12
N ILE A 555 10.93 7.83 -3.18
CA ILE A 555 12.31 7.42 -3.44
C ILE A 555 12.38 5.99 -3.98
N VAL A 556 11.66 5.05 -3.37
CA VAL A 556 11.61 3.65 -3.82
C VAL A 556 10.97 3.52 -5.20
N ALA A 557 9.90 4.27 -5.48
CA ALA A 557 9.28 4.31 -6.81
C ALA A 557 10.22 4.88 -7.89
N LEU A 558 10.96 5.96 -7.58
CA LEU A 558 11.95 6.55 -8.49
C LEU A 558 13.16 5.62 -8.71
N TYR A 559 13.62 4.91 -7.67
CA TYR A 559 14.67 3.89 -7.79
C TYR A 559 14.27 2.77 -8.76
N TYR A 560 13.08 2.17 -8.57
CA TYR A 560 12.60 1.11 -9.46
C TYR A 560 12.24 1.63 -10.86
N PHE A 561 11.79 2.87 -11.01
CA PHE A 561 11.66 3.50 -12.32
C PHE A 561 13.01 3.57 -13.03
N SER A 562 14.06 4.06 -12.35
CA SER A 562 15.42 4.15 -12.91
C SER A 562 15.99 2.77 -13.30
N LYS A 563 15.88 1.76 -12.44
CA LYS A 563 16.29 0.37 -12.76
C LYS A 563 15.51 -0.18 -13.97
N ALA A 564 14.18 -0.06 -13.98
CA ALA A 564 13.35 -0.53 -15.09
C ALA A 564 13.72 0.14 -16.43
N THR A 565 14.03 1.43 -16.44
CA THR A 565 14.36 2.19 -17.66
C THR A 565 15.85 2.23 -18.01
N GLY A 566 16.71 1.52 -17.25
CA GLY A 566 18.16 1.51 -17.46
C GLY A 566 18.81 2.89 -17.28
N GLY A 567 18.29 3.71 -16.36
CA GLY A 567 18.77 5.07 -16.09
C GLY A 567 18.30 6.13 -17.10
N THR A 568 17.53 5.77 -18.13
CA THR A 568 17.01 6.74 -19.12
C THR A 568 15.56 7.12 -18.82
N PHE A 569 15.15 8.38 -19.01
CA PHE A 569 13.73 8.77 -18.78
C PHE A 569 12.86 8.38 -20.00
N ARG A 570 12.55 7.09 -20.12
CA ARG A 570 11.73 6.52 -21.21
C ARG A 570 10.64 5.62 -20.65
N ILE A 571 9.40 5.84 -21.09
CA ILE A 571 8.27 4.95 -20.78
C ILE A 571 8.28 3.84 -21.83
N SER A 572 8.42 2.59 -21.39
CA SER A 572 8.53 1.40 -22.23
C SER A 572 7.89 0.18 -21.57
N GLY A 573 7.31 -0.71 -22.38
CA GLY A 573 6.57 -1.87 -21.91
C GLY A 573 5.08 -1.58 -21.66
N ASP A 574 4.29 -2.65 -21.63
CA ASP A 574 2.83 -2.58 -21.55
C ASP A 574 2.32 -2.22 -20.16
N PHE A 575 1.12 -1.63 -20.11
CA PHE A 575 0.34 -1.65 -18.88
C PHE A 575 -0.26 -3.05 -18.65
N GLY A 576 0.37 -3.85 -17.81
CA GLY A 576 -0.13 -5.17 -17.40
C GLY A 576 0.98 -6.19 -17.20
N ILE A 577 0.60 -7.46 -17.28
CA ILE A 577 1.53 -8.58 -17.50
C ILE A 577 1.83 -8.62 -18.99
N SER A 578 3.11 -8.59 -19.37
CA SER A 578 3.61 -8.72 -20.73
C SER A 578 5.05 -9.21 -20.71
N GLY A 579 5.45 -10.09 -21.63
CA GLY A 579 6.84 -10.53 -21.80
C GLY A 579 7.79 -9.40 -22.24
N LYS A 580 7.24 -8.24 -22.64
CA LYS A 580 7.99 -7.04 -23.02
C LYS A 580 8.33 -6.11 -21.85
N ASN A 581 7.90 -6.46 -20.63
CA ASN A 581 8.25 -5.73 -19.41
C ASN A 581 9.54 -6.31 -18.80
N LYS A 582 10.41 -5.46 -18.25
CA LYS A 582 11.65 -5.94 -17.61
C LYS A 582 11.36 -6.64 -16.29
N PHE A 583 11.99 -7.79 -16.08
CA PHE A 583 11.91 -8.56 -14.84
C PHE A 583 12.87 -8.03 -13.77
N VAL A 584 12.64 -8.43 -12.52
CA VAL A 584 13.56 -8.20 -11.40
C VAL A 584 14.68 -9.24 -11.49
N THR A 585 15.89 -8.80 -11.81
CA THR A 585 17.09 -9.63 -11.75
C THR A 585 17.78 -9.50 -10.40
N GLN A 586 18.54 -10.52 -10.01
CA GLN A 586 19.48 -10.41 -8.90
C GLN A 586 20.75 -9.70 -9.40
N ASP A 587 21.22 -8.65 -8.72
CA ASP A 587 22.45 -7.91 -9.09
C ASP A 587 23.73 -8.74 -8.77
N GLN A 588 23.88 -9.93 -9.38
CA GLN A 588 25.14 -10.71 -9.37
C GLN A 588 25.20 -11.87 -10.39
N GLY A 589 25.72 -11.58 -11.59
CA GLY A 589 26.57 -12.51 -12.36
C GLY A 589 25.95 -13.71 -13.09
N SER A 590 24.79 -14.25 -12.69
CA SER A 590 24.08 -15.28 -13.46
C SER A 590 22.84 -14.70 -14.17
N SER A 591 22.36 -15.40 -15.19
CA SER A 591 21.18 -15.05 -16.00
C SER A 591 19.84 -15.28 -15.29
N ASP A 592 19.87 -15.57 -14.00
CA ASP A 592 18.69 -15.92 -13.21
C ASP A 592 17.93 -14.68 -12.73
N ALA A 593 16.75 -14.47 -13.31
CA ALA A 593 15.76 -13.59 -12.74
C ALA A 593 15.34 -14.08 -11.34
N TYR A 594 14.83 -13.17 -10.50
CA TYR A 594 14.40 -13.49 -9.13
C TYR A 594 13.33 -14.60 -9.16
N SER A 595 13.73 -15.82 -8.84
CA SER A 595 12.96 -17.06 -8.97
C SER A 595 12.89 -17.79 -7.61
N GLY A 596 11.84 -18.59 -7.41
CA GLY A 596 11.55 -19.26 -6.14
C GLY A 596 10.07 -19.37 -5.83
N ASP A 597 9.74 -20.01 -4.71
CA ASP A 597 8.36 -20.41 -4.36
C ASP A 597 7.34 -19.28 -4.48
N PHE A 598 6.17 -19.59 -5.05
CA PHE A 598 5.02 -18.68 -5.22
C PHE A 598 4.77 -17.75 -4.04
N ILE A 599 4.73 -18.33 -2.83
CA ILE A 599 4.41 -17.62 -1.60
C ILE A 599 5.43 -16.50 -1.33
N ARG A 600 6.73 -16.69 -1.65
CA ARG A 600 7.77 -15.66 -1.49
C ARG A 600 7.55 -14.50 -2.45
N MET A 601 7.20 -14.79 -3.70
CA MET A 601 6.90 -13.78 -4.72
C MET A 601 5.63 -13.00 -4.39
N VAL A 602 4.57 -13.68 -3.91
CA VAL A 602 3.34 -13.06 -3.40
C VAL A 602 3.65 -12.09 -2.25
N PHE A 603 4.46 -12.50 -1.27
CA PHE A 603 4.87 -11.62 -0.18
C PHE A 603 5.60 -10.39 -0.72
N LEU A 604 6.64 -10.58 -1.54
CA LEU A 604 7.48 -9.48 -2.06
C LEU A 604 6.68 -8.49 -2.90
N ALA A 605 5.83 -8.97 -3.81
CA ALA A 605 4.93 -8.16 -4.63
C ALA A 605 4.03 -7.26 -3.78
N ASN A 606 3.46 -7.81 -2.70
CA ASN A 606 2.50 -7.11 -1.86
C ASN A 606 3.12 -6.32 -0.68
N VAL A 607 4.44 -6.34 -0.48
CA VAL A 607 5.12 -5.44 0.50
C VAL A 607 4.73 -3.99 0.23
N ALA A 608 4.68 -3.58 -1.04
CA ALA A 608 4.23 -2.24 -1.44
C ALA A 608 2.82 -1.93 -0.90
N GLN A 609 1.87 -2.86 -1.04
CA GLN A 609 0.49 -2.71 -0.54
C GLN A 609 0.43 -2.50 0.98
N CYS A 610 1.32 -3.15 1.74
CA CYS A 610 1.44 -2.92 3.18
C CYS A 610 1.89 -1.48 3.50
N VAL A 611 2.90 -0.96 2.79
CA VAL A 611 3.37 0.43 2.95
C VAL A 611 2.29 1.44 2.54
N LEU A 612 1.51 1.16 1.48
CA LEU A 612 0.36 1.96 1.08
C LEU A 612 -0.69 2.03 2.20
N SER A 613 -1.07 0.89 2.80
CA SER A 613 -2.01 0.85 3.93
C SER A 613 -1.50 1.60 5.17
N ILE A 614 -0.20 1.50 5.50
CA ILE A 614 0.40 2.27 6.60
C ILE A 614 0.37 3.78 6.30
N SER A 615 0.65 4.18 5.05
CA SER A 615 0.57 5.58 4.59
C SER A 615 -0.85 6.13 4.75
N TYR A 616 -1.85 5.36 4.33
CA TYR A 616 -3.27 5.69 4.49
C TYR A 616 -3.67 5.89 5.96
N LEU A 617 -3.25 5.01 6.88
CA LEU A 617 -3.57 5.14 8.31
C LEU A 617 -2.98 6.42 8.93
N ASN A 618 -1.77 6.82 8.53
CA ASN A 618 -1.15 8.07 8.97
C ASN A 618 -1.86 9.30 8.38
N PHE A 619 -2.19 9.27 7.08
CA PHE A 619 -2.94 10.34 6.40
C PHE A 619 -4.34 10.52 7.01
N ASN A 620 -5.07 9.43 7.26
CA ASN A 620 -6.38 9.46 7.90
C ASN A 620 -6.29 10.05 9.31
N SER A 621 -5.30 9.62 10.13
CA SER A 621 -5.08 10.19 11.47
C SER A 621 -4.82 11.71 11.45
N LEU A 622 -4.10 12.20 10.43
CA LEU A 622 -3.88 13.63 10.21
C LEU A 622 -5.20 14.35 9.90
N ILE A 623 -5.99 13.85 8.94
CA ILE A 623 -7.27 14.46 8.55
C ILE A 623 -8.30 14.43 9.70
N THR A 624 -8.39 13.34 10.47
CA THR A 624 -9.27 13.27 11.67
C THR A 624 -8.94 14.38 12.67
N ARG A 625 -7.65 14.63 12.95
CA ARG A 625 -7.23 15.71 13.88
C ARG A 625 -7.63 17.09 13.35
N LEU A 626 -7.45 17.35 12.05
CA LEU A 626 -7.87 18.61 11.44
C LEU A 626 -9.40 18.78 11.45
N SER A 627 -10.16 17.69 11.29
CA SER A 627 -11.62 17.71 11.40
C SER A 627 -12.11 17.99 12.82
N LEU A 628 -11.52 17.35 13.84
CA LEU A 628 -11.85 17.61 15.24
C LEU A 628 -11.50 19.05 15.65
N ALA A 629 -10.36 19.57 15.19
CA ALA A 629 -9.99 20.96 15.38
C ALA A 629 -11.02 21.94 14.78
N LYS A 630 -11.56 21.63 13.59
CA LYS A 630 -12.66 22.39 12.97
C LYS A 630 -13.94 22.32 13.80
N GLU A 631 -14.31 21.12 14.24
CA GLU A 631 -15.53 20.84 14.99
C GLU A 631 -15.55 21.59 16.33
N TRP A 632 -14.43 21.52 17.08
CA TRP A 632 -14.19 22.27 18.30
C TRP A 632 -14.24 23.79 18.05
N ALA A 633 -13.46 24.31 17.11
CA ALA A 633 -13.40 25.76 16.83
C ALA A 633 -14.74 26.36 16.35
N LEU A 634 -15.58 25.59 15.66
CA LEU A 634 -16.92 26.02 15.25
C LEU A 634 -17.88 26.23 16.43
N MET A 635 -17.70 25.56 17.57
CA MET A 635 -18.52 25.79 18.78
C MET A 635 -18.29 27.22 19.32
N GLY A 636 -17.07 27.75 19.19
CA GLY A 636 -16.73 29.14 19.52
C GLY A 636 -17.19 30.19 18.50
N THR A 637 -18.06 29.83 17.53
CA THR A 637 -18.65 30.78 16.55
C THR A 637 -20.15 31.01 16.72
N GLY A 638 -20.81 30.25 17.58
CA GLY A 638 -22.26 30.24 17.75
C GLY A 638 -22.77 28.82 18.04
N PHE A 639 -24.05 28.69 18.35
CA PHE A 639 -24.64 27.41 18.74
C PHE A 639 -24.41 26.31 17.68
N ARG A 640 -23.97 25.14 18.16
CA ARG A 640 -23.81 23.90 17.38
C ARG A 640 -24.29 22.74 18.25
N PRO A 641 -25.21 21.89 17.78
CA PRO A 641 -25.59 20.69 18.51
C PRO A 641 -24.39 19.74 18.62
N LEU A 642 -24.25 19.07 19.77
CA LEU A 642 -23.15 18.12 19.98
C LEU A 642 -23.32 16.90 19.06
N ARG A 643 -22.25 16.52 18.37
CA ARG A 643 -22.18 15.25 17.65
C ARG A 643 -21.73 14.16 18.61
N VAL A 644 -22.64 13.27 18.95
CA VAL A 644 -22.45 12.23 19.98
C VAL A 644 -22.69 10.83 19.42
N THR A 645 -22.30 9.85 20.20
CA THR A 645 -22.49 8.42 19.98
C THR A 645 -23.92 7.99 20.35
N ASP A 646 -24.56 8.63 21.34
CA ASP A 646 -25.93 8.36 21.79
C ASP A 646 -26.69 9.70 22.01
N PRO A 647 -27.60 10.12 21.12
CA PRO A 647 -28.15 11.49 21.13
C PRO A 647 -29.44 11.68 21.92
N GLU A 648 -29.53 12.80 22.63
CA GLU A 648 -30.74 13.32 23.26
C GLU A 648 -31.09 14.73 22.75
N GLY A 649 -32.38 15.03 22.57
CA GLY A 649 -32.85 16.35 22.12
C GLY A 649 -32.35 16.73 20.72
N GLU A 650 -31.70 17.89 20.61
CA GLU A 650 -31.14 18.40 19.33
C GLU A 650 -29.78 17.78 18.96
N GLN A 651 -29.21 16.90 19.79
CA GLN A 651 -27.92 16.26 19.52
C GLN A 651 -27.94 15.39 18.26
N VAL A 652 -26.80 15.28 17.58
CA VAL A 652 -26.70 14.60 16.28
C VAL A 652 -25.90 13.31 16.40
N SER A 653 -26.51 12.17 16.08
CA SER A 653 -25.80 10.87 16.08
C SER A 653 -24.73 10.79 14.99
N THR A 654 -23.66 10.04 15.23
CA THR A 654 -22.63 9.76 14.21
C THR A 654 -22.56 8.28 13.82
N HIS A 655 -22.71 7.98 12.53
CA HIS A 655 -22.45 6.63 11.99
C HIS A 655 -20.96 6.33 11.84
N PHE A 656 -20.15 7.36 11.58
CA PHE A 656 -18.70 7.27 11.42
C PHE A 656 -18.05 7.95 12.61
N LEU A 657 -17.37 7.16 13.45
CA LEU A 657 -16.93 7.61 14.76
C LEU A 657 -15.91 8.78 14.69
N GLY A 658 -15.05 8.81 13.67
CA GLY A 658 -14.00 9.83 13.52
C GLY A 658 -14.27 11.04 12.61
N LEU A 659 -15.19 10.98 11.63
CA LEU A 659 -15.31 12.02 10.59
C LEU A 659 -16.78 12.41 10.26
N PRO A 660 -17.09 13.71 10.10
CA PRO A 660 -18.42 14.16 9.69
C PRO A 660 -18.68 13.92 8.19
N TYR A 661 -19.94 13.66 7.85
CA TYR A 661 -20.40 13.21 6.52
C TYR A 661 -19.93 14.12 5.36
N SER A 662 -19.88 15.44 5.59
CA SER A 662 -19.48 16.45 4.60
C SER A 662 -18.02 16.43 4.17
N TRP A 663 -17.15 15.68 4.85
CA TRP A 663 -15.76 15.44 4.42
C TRP A 663 -15.58 14.11 3.67
N ASN A 664 -16.57 13.22 3.71
CA ASN A 664 -16.44 11.84 3.22
C ASN A 664 -16.91 11.68 1.75
N GLY A 665 -17.62 12.67 1.20
CA GLY A 665 -18.30 12.61 -0.10
C GLY A 665 -17.45 12.89 -1.35
N GLY A 666 -16.12 12.71 -1.32
CA GLY A 666 -15.26 13.19 -2.42
C GLY A 666 -13.89 12.54 -2.63
N PHE A 667 -13.53 11.45 -1.94
CA PHE A 667 -12.19 10.82 -2.09
C PHE A 667 -12.16 9.30 -2.24
N TYR A 668 -13.30 8.64 -2.45
CA TYR A 668 -13.38 7.22 -2.83
C TYR A 668 -13.48 7.03 -4.35
N GLY A 669 -12.62 7.73 -5.10
CA GLY A 669 -12.60 7.73 -6.56
C GLY A 669 -11.37 7.02 -7.14
N SER A 670 -11.57 5.83 -7.72
CA SER A 670 -10.74 5.21 -8.77
C SER A 670 -9.21 5.34 -8.68
N TRP A 671 -8.56 4.40 -7.99
CA TRP A 671 -7.15 4.01 -8.26
C TRP A 671 -6.99 2.50 -8.47
N THR A 672 -7.84 1.92 -9.32
CA THR A 672 -7.72 0.52 -9.77
C THR A 672 -6.68 0.41 -10.90
N ARG A 673 -5.40 0.19 -10.56
CA ARG A 673 -4.39 -0.32 -11.52
C ARG A 673 -3.12 -0.87 -10.83
N SER A 674 -3.15 -2.16 -10.51
CA SER A 674 -1.98 -2.96 -10.11
C SER A 674 -1.82 -4.13 -11.08
N PRO A 675 -0.58 -4.49 -11.48
CA PRO A 675 -0.31 -5.86 -11.90
C PRO A 675 1.11 -6.33 -11.51
N THR A 676 1.24 -7.15 -10.46
CA THR A 676 2.42 -8.03 -10.25
C THR A 676 2.01 -9.35 -9.61
N MET A 677 2.06 -10.44 -10.37
CA MET A 677 2.10 -11.82 -9.90
C MET A 677 2.53 -12.75 -11.05
N ARG A 678 3.18 -13.84 -10.68
CA ARG A 678 2.80 -15.19 -11.13
C ARG A 678 3.10 -16.19 -10.02
N ASP A 679 2.89 -17.48 -10.33
CA ASP A 679 2.90 -18.68 -9.49
C ASP A 679 4.31 -18.96 -8.83
N ASN A 680 4.98 -20.11 -8.74
CA ASN A 680 4.79 -21.50 -9.17
C ASN A 680 4.65 -22.42 -7.95
N SER A 681 3.66 -23.33 -7.99
CA SER A 681 3.74 -24.73 -7.48
C SER A 681 2.40 -25.45 -7.70
N LEU A 682 1.80 -25.36 -8.90
CA LEU A 682 0.37 -25.63 -9.12
C LEU A 682 0.03 -26.57 -10.30
N GLY A 683 0.70 -27.73 -10.36
CA GLY A 683 0.18 -28.91 -11.08
C GLY A 683 -0.06 -28.76 -12.59
N LEU A 684 0.64 -27.82 -13.23
CA LEU A 684 0.70 -27.65 -14.67
C LEU A 684 2.12 -27.99 -15.16
N SER A 685 2.24 -28.32 -16.45
CA SER A 685 3.42 -28.92 -17.09
C SER A 685 4.77 -28.27 -16.72
N ASP A 686 5.80 -29.09 -16.62
CA ASP A 686 7.15 -28.77 -16.10
C ASP A 686 7.93 -27.66 -16.85
N PHE A 687 7.38 -27.13 -17.94
CA PHE A 687 7.95 -26.05 -18.77
C PHE A 687 7.53 -24.62 -18.34
N GLY A 688 6.81 -24.45 -17.22
CA GLY A 688 6.30 -23.14 -16.77
C GLY A 688 7.23 -22.38 -15.83
N PHE A 689 7.56 -21.11 -16.14
CA PHE A 689 8.40 -20.23 -15.30
C PHE A 689 7.63 -19.07 -14.63
N VAL A 690 8.20 -18.52 -13.54
CA VAL A 690 7.71 -17.34 -12.83
C VAL A 690 8.84 -16.40 -12.38
N GLY A 691 8.68 -15.11 -12.68
CA GLY A 691 9.43 -14.00 -12.10
C GLY A 691 8.56 -12.75 -11.91
N LEU A 692 9.03 -11.78 -11.11
CA LEU A 692 8.38 -10.48 -10.91
C LEU A 692 8.91 -9.46 -11.93
N GLY A 693 8.11 -8.47 -12.34
CA GLY A 693 8.53 -7.47 -13.34
C GLY A 693 7.91 -6.08 -13.18
N TYR A 694 8.57 -5.10 -13.79
CA TYR A 694 8.23 -3.67 -13.68
C TYR A 694 7.48 -3.17 -14.92
N SER A 695 6.28 -2.62 -14.73
CA SER A 695 5.63 -1.80 -15.76
C SER A 695 5.94 -0.32 -15.52
N THR A 696 6.75 0.28 -16.40
CA THR A 696 7.18 1.69 -16.27
C THR A 696 5.98 2.65 -16.28
N THR A 697 4.93 2.33 -17.05
CA THR A 697 3.67 3.07 -17.11
C THR A 697 2.96 3.09 -15.75
N ALA A 698 2.90 1.96 -15.04
CA ALA A 698 2.26 1.84 -13.73
C ALA A 698 3.04 2.59 -12.64
N ILE A 699 4.37 2.53 -12.67
CA ILE A 699 5.23 3.26 -11.74
C ILE A 699 5.09 4.77 -11.97
N MET A 700 5.11 5.24 -13.23
CA MET A 700 4.92 6.65 -13.57
C MET A 700 3.56 7.18 -13.09
N VAL A 701 2.46 6.47 -13.37
CA VAL A 701 1.12 6.85 -12.87
C VAL A 701 1.15 6.94 -11.35
N SER A 702 1.70 5.93 -10.66
CA SER A 702 1.78 5.90 -9.19
C SER A 702 2.56 7.08 -8.60
N ILE A 703 3.68 7.48 -9.22
CA ILE A 703 4.47 8.66 -8.83
C ILE A 703 3.61 9.93 -8.93
N ILE A 704 2.83 10.08 -10.00
CA ILE A 704 1.92 11.24 -10.19
C ILE A 704 0.82 11.24 -9.12
N VAL A 705 0.20 10.09 -8.82
CA VAL A 705 -0.81 9.99 -7.73
C VAL A 705 -0.20 10.44 -6.40
N PHE A 706 0.99 9.94 -6.06
CA PHE A 706 1.65 10.25 -4.80
C PHE A 706 2.05 11.71 -4.69
N ALA A 707 2.60 12.31 -5.74
CA ALA A 707 2.91 13.74 -5.77
C ALA A 707 1.67 14.62 -5.49
N VAL A 708 0.53 14.29 -6.11
CA VAL A 708 -0.75 14.99 -5.85
C VAL A 708 -1.26 14.74 -4.42
N ALA A 709 -1.23 13.48 -3.96
CA ALA A 709 -1.71 13.10 -2.63
C ALA A 709 -0.94 13.81 -1.49
N ILE A 710 0.39 13.96 -1.64
CA ILE A 710 1.27 14.68 -0.71
C ILE A 710 0.89 16.17 -0.60
N CYS A 711 0.36 16.77 -1.66
CA CYS A 711 -0.03 18.19 -1.64
C CYS A 711 -1.34 18.46 -0.87
N ILE A 712 -2.26 17.48 -0.80
CA ILE A 712 -3.62 17.68 -0.26
C ILE A 712 -3.61 18.19 1.20
N PRO A 713 -2.87 17.60 2.16
CA PRO A 713 -2.89 18.07 3.54
C PRO A 713 -2.21 19.44 3.71
N LEU A 714 -1.25 19.80 2.86
CA LEU A 714 -0.64 21.14 2.87
C LEU A 714 -1.68 22.20 2.47
N VAL A 715 -2.40 21.98 1.37
CA VAL A 715 -3.45 22.89 0.87
C VAL A 715 -4.63 23.00 1.86
N LEU A 716 -5.03 21.89 2.49
CA LEU A 716 -6.08 21.91 3.51
C LEU A 716 -5.60 22.62 4.80
N SER A 717 -4.37 22.40 5.23
CA SER A 717 -3.85 22.93 6.51
C SER A 717 -3.37 24.39 6.45
N ALA A 718 -3.15 24.93 5.26
CA ALA A 718 -2.84 26.35 5.05
C ALA A 718 -3.99 27.32 5.43
N ARG A 719 -5.23 26.81 5.51
CA ARG A 719 -6.43 27.60 5.85
C ARG A 719 -6.41 28.08 7.31
N LYS A 720 -7.08 29.20 7.60
CA LYS A 720 -7.39 29.62 8.98
C LYS A 720 -8.50 28.74 9.57
N LEU A 721 -8.47 28.51 10.88
CA LEU A 721 -9.62 27.97 11.62
C LEU A 721 -10.77 29.00 11.66
N PRO A 722 -12.04 28.56 11.69
CA PRO A 722 -13.17 29.44 11.96
C PRO A 722 -13.24 29.79 13.46
N GLY A 723 -13.54 31.05 13.79
CA GLY A 723 -13.69 31.52 15.17
C GLY A 723 -12.41 32.03 15.85
N ASN A 724 -12.57 32.53 17.08
CA ASN A 724 -11.50 33.09 17.90
C ASN A 724 -11.26 32.19 19.13
N MET A 725 -10.93 30.92 18.89
CA MET A 725 -10.84 29.90 19.96
C MET A 725 -9.40 29.57 20.36
N VAL A 726 -9.25 29.09 21.60
CA VAL A 726 -8.00 29.13 22.37
C VAL A 726 -6.90 28.22 21.82
N ILE A 727 -5.73 28.83 21.61
CA ILE A 727 -4.39 28.24 21.77
C ILE A 727 -3.58 29.30 22.54
N VAL A 728 -2.77 28.94 23.54
CA VAL A 728 -2.08 29.93 24.38
C VAL A 728 -0.58 29.99 24.07
N GLY A 729 -0.26 30.59 22.93
CA GLY A 729 1.11 30.89 22.51
C GLY A 729 1.89 31.75 23.53
N ASN A 730 3.17 31.40 23.72
CA ASN A 730 4.16 31.99 24.64
C ASN A 730 3.90 33.44 25.10
N ALA A 731 3.94 33.64 26.43
CA ALA A 731 4.03 34.97 27.00
C ALA A 731 5.47 35.53 26.95
N SER A 732 5.63 36.69 26.31
CA SER A 732 6.59 37.71 26.74
C SER A 732 5.98 39.08 26.44
N GLN A 733 5.60 39.81 27.48
CA GLN A 733 5.24 41.22 27.35
C GLN A 733 5.78 42.01 28.54
N THR A 734 6.40 43.15 28.23
CA THR A 734 6.99 44.08 29.19
C THR A 734 5.93 44.70 30.08
N LYS A 735 6.20 44.80 31.39
CA LYS A 735 5.41 45.62 32.31
C LYS A 735 5.65 47.09 31.94
N SER A 736 4.67 47.75 31.31
CA SER A 736 4.75 49.15 30.87
C SER A 736 3.40 49.86 31.00
N MET A 737 3.41 51.17 31.27
CA MET A 737 2.19 51.97 31.37
C MET A 737 1.45 52.10 30.01
N GLU A 738 2.21 52.09 28.90
CA GLU A 738 1.67 52.06 27.53
C GLU A 738 0.67 50.92 27.32
N ALA A 739 0.94 49.75 27.90
CA ALA A 739 0.05 48.59 27.83
C ALA A 739 -1.23 48.75 28.67
N LEU A 740 -1.25 49.62 29.69
CA LEU A 740 -2.44 49.93 30.47
C LEU A 740 -3.29 50.99 29.77
N ALA A 741 -2.66 52.03 29.22
CA ALA A 741 -3.33 53.13 28.52
C ALA A 741 -4.20 52.65 27.34
N ALA A 742 -3.82 51.56 26.68
CA ALA A 742 -4.60 50.95 25.60
C ALA A 742 -6.05 50.56 25.99
N TYR A 743 -6.33 50.32 27.27
CA TYR A 743 -7.64 49.89 27.78
C TYR A 743 -8.46 51.01 28.44
N LEU A 744 -7.91 52.22 28.54
CA LEU A 744 -8.57 53.39 29.14
C LEU A 744 -9.06 54.33 28.02
N THR A 745 -10.17 55.04 28.23
CA THR A 745 -10.46 56.23 27.41
C THR A 745 -9.53 57.36 27.79
N ASP A 746 -9.32 58.28 26.85
CA ASP A 746 -8.26 59.29 26.97
C ASP A 746 -8.62 60.33 28.06
N ASP A 747 -9.92 60.51 28.32
CA ASP A 747 -10.54 61.30 29.38
C ASP A 747 -10.74 60.54 30.71
N CYS A 748 -10.42 59.24 30.77
CA CYS A 748 -10.65 58.40 31.95
C CYS A 748 -9.95 58.96 33.20
N ARG A 749 -10.71 59.14 34.28
CA ARG A 749 -10.17 59.51 35.61
C ARG A 749 -10.13 58.31 36.55
N ARG A 750 -9.02 58.21 37.27
CA ARG A 750 -8.79 57.26 38.38
C ARG A 750 -9.05 57.97 39.70
N HIS A 751 -10.22 57.72 40.27
CA HIS A 751 -10.57 58.14 41.62
C HIS A 751 -9.90 57.20 42.64
N VAL A 752 -9.37 57.76 43.71
CA VAL A 752 -8.79 57.00 44.83
C VAL A 752 -9.75 57.09 46.01
N GLY A 753 -9.78 56.07 46.88
CA GLY A 753 -10.57 56.11 48.10
C GLY A 753 -10.21 55.01 49.09
N PRO A 754 -10.95 54.88 50.21
CA PRO A 754 -12.10 55.71 50.60
C PRO A 754 -11.69 57.13 51.04
N PRO A 755 -12.62 58.08 51.22
CA PRO A 755 -12.30 59.43 51.68
C PRO A 755 -11.48 59.47 52.99
N ALA A 756 -11.68 58.51 53.90
CA ALA A 756 -10.88 58.37 55.13
C ALA A 756 -9.37 58.13 54.85
N PHE A 757 -9.03 57.38 53.80
CA PHE A 757 -7.65 57.16 53.36
C PHE A 757 -7.03 58.43 52.75
N LEU A 758 -7.84 59.24 52.05
CA LEU A 758 -7.39 60.51 51.47
C LEU A 758 -7.14 61.56 52.56
N ILE A 759 -8.08 61.69 53.50
CA ILE A 759 -7.96 62.57 54.67
C ILE A 759 -6.74 62.19 55.52
N ALA A 760 -6.50 60.89 55.77
CA ALA A 760 -5.31 60.40 56.47
C ALA A 760 -3.99 60.69 55.73
N ARG A 761 -4.04 61.02 54.44
CA ARG A 761 -2.91 61.41 53.60
C ARG A 761 -2.83 62.92 53.31
N GLY A 762 -3.74 63.72 53.86
CA GLY A 762 -3.83 65.16 53.59
C GLY A 762 -4.30 65.52 52.18
N ALA A 763 -4.88 64.57 51.44
CA ALA A 763 -5.43 64.77 50.11
C ALA A 763 -6.91 65.19 50.16
N PRO A 764 -7.44 65.90 49.14
CA PRO A 764 -8.87 66.18 49.02
C PRO A 764 -9.70 64.89 49.04
N PRO A 765 -10.90 64.86 49.66
CA PRO A 765 -11.69 63.64 49.84
C PRO A 765 -12.26 63.05 48.53
N ASP A 766 -12.15 63.79 47.43
CA ASP A 766 -12.62 63.53 46.07
C ASP A 766 -11.48 63.33 45.05
N TYR A 767 -10.23 63.24 45.53
CA TYR A 767 -9.01 63.17 44.72
C TYR A 767 -9.09 62.16 43.56
N SER A 768 -8.78 62.64 42.35
CA SER A 768 -8.71 61.83 41.14
C SER A 768 -7.62 62.31 40.18
N MET A 769 -6.92 61.35 39.60
CA MET A 769 -5.82 61.55 38.65
C MET A 769 -6.25 61.16 37.23
N SER A 770 -5.69 61.83 36.23
CA SER A 770 -5.74 61.46 34.82
C SER A 770 -4.79 60.31 34.49
N ASN A 771 -4.87 59.81 33.25
CA ASN A 771 -3.95 58.83 32.71
C ASN A 771 -2.48 59.31 32.73
N GLU A 772 -2.24 60.59 32.44
CA GLU A 772 -0.90 61.20 32.40
C GLU A 772 -0.28 61.35 33.81
N GLU A 773 -1.08 61.84 34.77
CA GLU A 773 -0.65 61.96 36.17
C GLU A 773 -0.32 60.58 36.78
N TYR A 774 -1.13 59.55 36.47
CA TYR A 774 -0.85 58.18 36.90
C TYR A 774 0.39 57.58 36.22
N ALA A 775 0.64 57.91 34.95
CA ALA A 775 1.84 57.50 34.24
C ALA A 775 3.11 58.13 34.84
N ALA A 776 3.04 59.39 35.27
CA ALA A 776 4.12 60.06 35.99
C ALA A 776 4.38 59.42 37.37
N GLU A 777 3.33 59.13 38.15
CA GLU A 777 3.47 58.44 39.45
C GLU A 777 4.10 57.05 39.30
N PHE A 778 3.65 56.27 38.31
CA PHE A 778 4.16 54.92 38.05
C PHE A 778 5.62 54.92 37.60
N ASN A 779 6.02 55.86 36.74
CA ASN A 779 7.40 55.97 36.26
C ASN A 779 8.35 56.54 37.34
N GLY A 780 7.83 57.18 38.40
CA GLY A 780 8.61 57.72 39.53
C GLY A 780 8.90 56.74 40.69
N MET A 781 8.60 55.45 40.53
CA MET A 781 8.75 54.45 41.61
C MET A 781 10.20 53.94 41.75
N GLU A 782 11.08 54.71 42.38
CA GLU A 782 12.52 54.37 42.50
C GLU A 782 12.86 53.24 43.49
N HIS A 783 12.02 52.96 44.49
CA HIS A 783 12.41 52.16 45.68
C HIS A 783 11.86 50.72 45.71
N TYR A 784 10.94 50.38 44.81
CA TYR A 784 10.29 49.08 44.74
C TYR A 784 9.75 48.80 43.34
N GLN A 785 9.54 47.54 43.02
CA GLN A 785 8.93 47.08 41.78
C GLN A 785 7.70 46.21 42.07
N PHE A 786 6.70 46.24 41.20
CA PHE A 786 5.59 45.29 41.25
C PHE A 786 6.04 43.93 40.73
N ASP A 787 6.07 42.93 41.62
CA ASP A 787 6.57 41.57 41.33
C ASP A 787 5.45 40.75 40.65
N ASP A 788 4.26 40.74 41.24
CA ASP A 788 3.07 40.03 40.73
C ASP A 788 1.76 40.78 41.09
N HIS A 789 0.67 40.49 40.39
CA HIS A 789 -0.66 41.08 40.62
C HIS A 789 -1.77 40.04 40.47
N VAL A 790 -2.28 39.57 41.60
CA VAL A 790 -3.32 38.53 41.64
C VAL A 790 -4.69 39.18 41.77
N VAL A 791 -5.60 38.89 40.83
CA VAL A 791 -6.99 39.36 40.86
C VAL A 791 -7.89 38.26 41.44
N TYR A 792 -8.77 38.65 42.36
CA TYR A 792 -9.75 37.80 43.04
C TYR A 792 -11.16 38.35 42.83
N ASP A 793 -12.17 37.48 42.95
CA ASP A 793 -13.57 37.88 43.14
C ASP A 793 -14.11 38.89 42.10
N LEU A 794 -13.81 38.64 40.82
CA LEU A 794 -14.29 39.45 39.69
C LEU A 794 -15.81 39.30 39.50
N VAL A 795 -16.52 40.42 39.58
CA VAL A 795 -17.95 40.56 39.31
C VAL A 795 -18.15 41.50 38.13
N VAL A 796 -19.02 41.15 37.19
CA VAL A 796 -19.32 41.98 36.00
C VAL A 796 -20.83 42.17 35.87
N ASP A 797 -21.27 43.43 35.85
CA ASP A 797 -22.63 43.84 35.54
C ASP A 797 -22.68 44.27 34.07
N THR A 798 -23.06 43.32 33.20
CA THR A 798 -23.14 43.52 31.75
C THR A 798 -24.31 44.40 31.33
N GLN A 799 -25.30 44.64 32.20
CA GLN A 799 -26.42 45.55 31.91
C GLN A 799 -26.08 47.01 32.19
N LYS A 800 -25.23 47.27 33.20
CA LYS A 800 -24.77 48.62 33.56
C LYS A 800 -23.38 48.97 33.03
N LEU A 801 -22.76 48.05 32.28
CA LEU A 801 -21.38 48.18 31.74
C LEU A 801 -20.37 48.49 32.85
N ARG A 802 -20.39 47.67 33.91
CA ARG A 802 -19.53 47.80 35.10
C ARG A 802 -18.84 46.50 35.47
N ALA A 803 -17.66 46.61 36.09
CA ALA A 803 -17.02 45.51 36.79
C ALA A 803 -16.53 45.95 38.18
N ALA A 804 -16.44 44.99 39.10
CA ALA A 804 -15.77 45.13 40.38
C ALA A 804 -14.83 43.93 40.58
N ALA A 805 -13.67 44.14 41.18
CA ALA A 805 -12.70 43.07 41.44
C ALA A 805 -11.85 43.38 42.68
N ARG A 806 -11.56 42.36 43.49
CA ARG A 806 -10.53 42.46 44.53
C ARG A 806 -9.16 42.14 43.90
N SER A 807 -8.08 42.68 44.42
CA SER A 807 -6.74 42.23 44.02
C SER A 807 -5.69 42.41 45.09
N GLU A 808 -4.68 41.57 45.04
CA GLU A 808 -3.46 41.65 45.81
C GLU A 808 -2.28 41.93 44.88
N ILE A 809 -1.59 43.06 45.08
CA ILE A 809 -0.35 43.39 44.38
C ILE A 809 0.81 42.99 45.27
N LEU A 810 1.68 42.12 44.78
CA LEU A 810 2.94 41.75 45.42
C LEU A 810 4.02 42.75 45.01
N VAL A 811 4.60 43.41 46.00
CA VAL A 811 5.61 44.45 45.82
C VAL A 811 6.94 43.95 46.36
N LYS A 812 8.01 44.16 45.59
CA LYS A 812 9.38 43.80 45.97
C LYS A 812 10.23 45.05 46.08
N PHE A 813 10.76 45.31 47.26
CA PHE A 813 11.65 46.43 47.52
C PHE A 813 13.06 46.16 46.96
N ASN A 814 13.83 47.21 46.70
CA ASN A 814 15.23 47.08 46.25
C ASN A 814 16.13 46.36 47.28
N SER A 815 15.70 46.29 48.55
CA SER A 815 16.33 45.48 49.62
C SER A 815 16.10 43.96 49.49
N GLY A 816 15.30 43.51 48.53
CA GLY A 816 14.89 42.11 48.35
C GLY A 816 13.68 41.68 49.19
N GLU A 817 13.22 42.52 50.13
CA GLU A 817 12.00 42.30 50.92
C GLU A 817 10.75 42.33 50.03
N THR A 818 9.78 41.44 50.31
CA THR A 818 8.48 41.39 49.64
C THR A 818 7.33 41.68 50.59
N ALA A 819 6.37 42.50 50.18
CA ALA A 819 5.13 42.75 50.91
C ALA A 819 3.95 42.88 49.93
N SER A 820 2.76 42.45 50.31
CA SER A 820 1.55 42.57 49.47
C SER A 820 0.67 43.76 49.87
N ARG A 821 -0.16 44.21 48.92
CA ARG A 821 -1.09 45.33 49.04
C ARG A 821 -2.46 44.98 48.45
N ASN A 822 -3.51 45.13 49.24
CA ASN A 822 -4.88 44.80 48.86
C ASN A 822 -5.66 46.02 48.37
N PHE A 823 -6.45 45.80 47.32
CA PHE A 823 -7.30 46.79 46.68
C PHE A 823 -8.65 46.19 46.29
N VAL A 824 -9.68 47.04 46.21
CA VAL A 824 -10.92 46.73 45.48
C VAL A 824 -11.11 47.76 44.38
N TRP A 825 -11.20 47.28 43.15
CA TRP A 825 -11.41 48.08 41.95
C TRP A 825 -12.89 48.10 41.60
N PHE A 826 -13.36 49.25 41.13
CA PHE A 826 -14.63 49.38 40.42
C PHE A 826 -14.33 50.10 39.10
N LEU A 827 -14.87 49.56 38.00
CA LEU A 827 -14.58 49.98 36.63
C LEU A 827 -15.91 50.25 35.93
N ASP A 828 -16.09 51.46 35.39
CA ASP A 828 -17.18 51.79 34.48
C ASP A 828 -16.62 51.76 33.04
N PHE A 829 -17.36 51.18 32.10
CA PHE A 829 -16.96 51.04 30.69
C PHE A 829 -17.77 51.96 29.77
N ASN A 830 -17.25 52.21 28.57
CA ASN A 830 -17.97 52.90 27.49
C ASN A 830 -19.08 52.00 26.87
N GLU A 831 -19.92 52.59 26.03
CA GLU A 831 -21.16 51.97 25.51
C GLU A 831 -20.97 50.63 24.77
N ASP A 832 -19.81 50.41 24.13
CA ASP A 832 -19.49 49.15 23.44
C ASP A 832 -18.66 48.16 24.30
N GLY A 833 -18.33 48.55 25.54
CA GLY A 833 -17.53 47.77 26.47
C GLY A 833 -16.05 47.63 26.12
N SER A 834 -15.53 48.37 25.13
CA SER A 834 -14.15 48.22 24.64
C SER A 834 -13.09 48.95 25.49
N LYS A 835 -13.46 50.01 26.20
CA LYS A 835 -12.57 50.83 27.05
C LYS A 835 -13.21 51.19 28.39
N ILE A 836 -12.37 51.37 29.40
CA ILE A 836 -12.76 51.86 30.73
C ILE A 836 -12.83 53.39 30.70
N VAL A 837 -13.96 53.97 31.13
CA VAL A 837 -14.17 55.43 31.25
C VAL A 837 -13.92 55.96 32.66
N LYS A 838 -13.93 55.07 33.67
CA LYS A 838 -13.70 55.44 35.06
C LYS A 838 -13.08 54.29 35.84
N VAL A 839 -12.06 54.59 36.62
CA VAL A 839 -11.51 53.69 37.65
C VAL A 839 -11.80 54.28 39.01
N TYR A 840 -12.31 53.47 39.95
CA TYR A 840 -12.29 53.78 41.38
C TYR A 840 -11.46 52.72 42.11
N GLN A 841 -10.46 53.19 42.85
CA GLN A 841 -9.48 52.38 43.57
C GLN A 841 -9.70 52.49 45.08
N HIS A 842 -10.39 51.51 45.66
CA HIS A 842 -10.54 51.39 47.10
C HIS A 842 -9.26 50.79 47.71
N ASN A 843 -8.66 51.51 48.66
CA ASN A 843 -7.52 51.05 49.44
C ASN A 843 -7.99 50.59 50.83
N ASP A 844 -7.40 49.52 51.35
CA ASP A 844 -7.44 49.26 52.78
C ASP A 844 -6.68 50.38 53.53
N VAL A 845 -7.33 50.98 54.54
CA VAL A 845 -6.80 52.14 55.28
C VAL A 845 -5.73 51.72 56.29
N GLU A 846 -5.88 50.56 56.92
CA GLU A 846 -4.96 50.08 57.97
C GLU A 846 -3.68 49.52 57.34
N GLU A 847 -3.82 48.71 56.29
CA GLU A 847 -2.71 48.20 55.49
C GLU A 847 -1.90 49.34 54.87
N ALA A 848 -2.57 50.36 54.30
CA ALA A 848 -1.89 51.50 53.69
C ALA A 848 -1.17 52.41 54.70
N ASN A 849 -1.62 52.46 55.95
CA ASN A 849 -0.92 53.17 57.03
C ASN A 849 0.34 52.38 57.46
N LYS A 850 0.22 51.07 57.69
CA LYS A 850 1.36 50.17 57.95
C LYS A 850 2.41 50.25 56.83
N TRP A 851 1.96 50.29 55.58
CA TRP A 851 2.81 50.50 54.41
C TRP A 851 3.59 51.82 54.45
N LEU A 852 2.91 52.93 54.78
CA LEU A 852 3.52 54.25 54.85
C LEU A 852 4.54 54.37 55.99
N ASP A 853 4.26 53.82 57.17
CA ASP A 853 5.22 53.86 58.28
C ASP A 853 6.43 52.96 58.02
N GLY A 854 6.23 51.78 57.42
CA GLY A 854 7.33 50.98 56.88
C GLY A 854 8.14 51.71 55.80
N MET A 855 7.51 52.50 54.92
CA MET A 855 8.21 53.33 53.94
C MET A 855 9.00 54.48 54.58
N LYS A 856 8.51 55.10 55.67
CA LYS A 856 9.27 56.11 56.44
C LYS A 856 10.52 55.52 57.08
N ILE A 857 10.42 54.29 57.60
CA ILE A 857 11.54 53.53 58.16
C ILE A 857 12.56 53.21 57.06
N ARG A 858 12.13 52.53 55.98
CA ARG A 858 13.00 52.16 54.85
C ARG A 858 13.65 53.36 54.17
N LYS A 859 12.98 54.53 54.09
CA LYS A 859 13.61 55.78 53.59
C LYS A 859 14.67 56.34 54.55
N LYS A 860 14.51 56.22 55.87
CA LYS A 860 15.57 56.57 56.84
C LYS A 860 16.76 55.61 56.76
N GLU A 861 16.50 54.32 56.57
CA GLU A 861 17.55 53.31 56.42
C GLU A 861 18.34 53.52 55.12
N ALA A 862 17.66 53.72 54.00
CA ALA A 862 18.29 54.04 52.71
C ALA A 862 19.07 55.37 52.72
N ALA A 863 18.61 56.38 53.48
CA ALA A 863 19.34 57.65 53.64
C ALA A 863 20.56 57.56 54.58
N ASN A 864 20.61 56.53 55.44
CA ASN A 864 21.74 56.27 56.34
C ASN A 864 22.76 55.27 55.76
N ALA A 865 22.36 54.50 54.74
CA ALA A 865 23.29 53.69 53.97
C ALA A 865 24.25 54.60 53.19
N ARG A 866 25.56 54.51 53.48
CA ARG A 866 26.57 55.13 52.63
C ARG A 866 26.64 54.37 51.29
N PRO A 867 26.87 55.05 50.16
CA PRO A 867 27.21 54.36 48.93
C PRO A 867 28.57 53.65 49.07
N GLU A 868 28.63 52.42 48.59
CA GLU A 868 29.87 51.71 48.20
C GLU A 868 30.06 51.84 46.68
#